data_AF-A0A497D4U1-F1
#
_entry.id   AF-A0A497D4U1-F1
#
_cell.length_a   1.000
_cell.length_b   1.000
_cell.length_c   1.000
_cell.angle_alpha   90.00
_cell.angle_beta   90.00
_cell.angle_gamma   90.00
#
_symmetry.space_group_name_H-M   'P 1'
#
loop_
_entity.id
_entity.type
_entity.pdbx_description
1 polymer ?
#
loop_
_entity_poly.entity_id
_entity_poly.type
_entity_poly.pdbx_seq_one_letter_code
_entity_poly.pdbx_strand_id
1 'polypeptide(L)'
;MTGTGVLYLKDRAPYISTAFSTHATVLGRSIAGSGLPLYAKLEEYNPYYAARDFRVLSKHSLEATAAREADVFTTVSGITAKECKYFLGREPEVITTNGFEEDFVPKGAGFNKKRASARKKALETAKAITGKEYADDTLLVITSGRYEFRNKGIDLFIRALGAINKLKDLQRDILAYITIPADHRGPTIVFRGKQKRSNYLTHKLNHFEHDDILNELKNQGIGNDMNDKVHVIFVPAYLNGNDGVINLNYYDFLIGHDLSVFPSYYEPWGYTPLESVAFKVPTLTTDKAGFGDWVSRNFKLKTPSVAVIGRDESDDNSAVHQIRDFINSFVISKDHEAARKETTEVVQKALWKSFINHYYKSWELALQNSASRKTVLPKIEKIETRVVEAQIQPDRPEWKKIIVESPLTTSKHPLKEIAFNLWWSWNPEAVELFESINPDRWREVGYNPVRLLESLSLDEIEKLLSNKKFNDRVDKVYVKFQNYLKAADKKPDKQLAYFSMEYGLQASIQIYSGGLGILAGDYLKQASDSNKNLIAVGLLYRQGYFKQFINYKGEQIAEYKLQKFTQLPLAPVRDEHGEWVKVKIALPGRPVTAKAWKIDIGRIPLYLLDTDITENTPEDRTITYQLYGGNNEHRLKQEMILGLGGVRLINALGHCPDVFHLNEGHSAFSSLERLKNLMDREGLNFETAAEVVKASTLFTTHTPVPAGHDTFEEHLMRAYLPHFSEHFKISWDEFVGLGRFNPHNPNEKFSMSVLALKLAQEVNGVSKIHGKVSRDMFQPLYPGYYSDELHIGYVTNGVHYFTWTDKIWQELYKKTFGDDFIYHQPDTSYWEKIYDVADEIVWKNRLALKINLIKEIKRKQK
;
A
#
# COMPACT_ATOMS: atom_id res chain seq x y z
N MET A 1 -17.21 -13.73 9.69
CA MET A 1 -17.02 -12.25 9.66
C MET A 1 -17.98 -11.58 8.68
N THR A 2 -18.15 -12.10 7.46
CA THR A 2 -19.11 -11.57 6.45
C THR A 2 -20.58 -11.94 6.69
N GLY A 3 -20.88 -12.72 7.73
CA GLY A 3 -22.23 -13.19 8.03
C GLY A 3 -23.26 -12.08 8.31
N THR A 4 -22.83 -10.86 8.61
CA THR A 4 -23.73 -9.70 8.75
C THR A 4 -24.47 -9.40 7.45
N GLY A 5 -23.87 -9.68 6.29
CA GLY A 5 -24.53 -9.53 4.99
C GLY A 5 -25.72 -10.48 4.84
N VAL A 6 -25.59 -11.73 5.30
CA VAL A 6 -26.71 -12.70 5.32
C VAL A 6 -27.86 -12.17 6.16
N LEU A 7 -27.57 -11.66 7.36
CA LEU A 7 -28.58 -11.12 8.27
C LEU A 7 -29.27 -9.87 7.69
N TYR A 8 -28.49 -8.97 7.09
CA TYR A 8 -29.02 -7.77 6.45
C TYR A 8 -29.93 -8.12 5.26
N LEU A 9 -29.50 -9.06 4.40
CA LEU A 9 -30.31 -9.50 3.27
C LEU A 9 -31.59 -10.20 3.73
N LYS A 10 -31.52 -11.01 4.80
CA LYS A 10 -32.69 -11.64 5.40
C LYS A 10 -33.72 -10.61 5.88
N ASP A 11 -33.27 -9.52 6.47
CA ASP A 11 -34.11 -8.43 6.98
C ASP A 11 -34.65 -7.52 5.86
N ARG A 12 -33.78 -7.06 4.95
CA ARG A 12 -34.09 -5.98 3.99
C ARG A 12 -34.43 -6.45 2.59
N ALA A 13 -33.95 -7.61 2.19
CA ALA A 13 -34.16 -8.14 0.84
C ALA A 13 -34.36 -9.67 0.89
N PRO A 14 -35.39 -10.18 1.59
CA PRO A 14 -35.58 -11.61 1.84
C PRO A 14 -35.78 -12.44 0.56
N TYR A 15 -36.10 -11.79 -0.57
CA TYR A 15 -36.19 -12.39 -1.90
C TYR A 15 -34.82 -12.77 -2.49
N ILE A 16 -33.72 -12.24 -1.97
CA ILE A 16 -32.35 -12.64 -2.33
C ILE A 16 -32.00 -13.93 -1.59
N SER A 17 -31.61 -14.94 -2.36
CA SER A 17 -31.15 -16.23 -1.84
C SER A 17 -29.76 -16.09 -1.21
N THR A 18 -29.55 -16.68 -0.03
CA THR A 18 -28.30 -16.57 0.72
C THR A 18 -27.68 -17.94 0.98
N ALA A 19 -26.37 -18.05 0.77
CA ALA A 19 -25.58 -19.20 1.19
C ALA A 19 -24.49 -18.74 2.16
N PHE A 20 -24.38 -19.39 3.32
CA PHE A 20 -23.33 -19.12 4.30
C PHE A 20 -22.41 -20.32 4.40
N SER A 21 -21.14 -20.14 4.03
CA SER A 21 -20.11 -21.17 4.16
C SER A 21 -19.19 -20.82 5.33
N THR A 22 -19.12 -21.68 6.33
CA THR A 22 -18.12 -21.52 7.40
C THR A 22 -16.93 -22.44 7.17
N HIS A 23 -15.73 -21.87 7.18
CA HIS A 23 -14.47 -22.59 6.93
C HIS A 23 -13.82 -23.14 8.20
N ALA A 24 -14.37 -22.81 9.36
CA ALA A 24 -13.99 -23.28 10.70
C ALA A 24 -15.13 -22.89 11.65
N THR A 25 -15.07 -23.31 12.91
CA THR A 25 -15.89 -22.68 13.96
C THR A 25 -14.99 -21.84 14.86
N VAL A 26 -15.49 -20.68 15.31
CA VAL A 26 -14.73 -19.83 16.25
C VAL A 26 -14.42 -20.61 17.53
N LEU A 27 -15.40 -21.35 18.05
CA LEU A 27 -15.24 -22.16 19.25
C LEU A 27 -14.29 -23.34 19.06
N GLY A 28 -14.40 -24.08 17.95
CA GLY A 28 -13.51 -25.21 17.66
C GLY A 28 -12.05 -24.80 17.70
N ARG A 29 -11.71 -23.68 17.02
CA ARG A 29 -10.35 -23.13 17.04
C ARG A 29 -9.92 -22.67 18.45
N SER A 30 -10.80 -22.03 19.21
CA SER A 30 -10.49 -21.55 20.57
C SER A 30 -10.24 -22.68 21.57
N ILE A 31 -11.08 -23.71 21.55
CA ILE A 31 -10.97 -24.90 22.40
C ILE A 31 -9.69 -25.67 22.06
N ALA A 32 -9.50 -26.01 20.78
CA ALA A 32 -8.32 -26.74 20.33
C ALA A 32 -7.02 -25.97 20.58
N GLY A 33 -7.00 -24.67 20.29
CA GLY A 33 -5.84 -23.80 20.51
C GLY A 33 -5.47 -23.62 21.98
N SER A 34 -6.40 -23.87 22.90
CA SER A 34 -6.17 -23.82 24.35
C SER A 34 -5.78 -25.18 24.93
N GLY A 35 -5.61 -26.20 24.09
CA GLY A 35 -5.22 -27.55 24.50
C GLY A 35 -6.31 -28.32 25.26
N LEU A 36 -7.57 -27.92 25.10
CA LEU A 36 -8.72 -28.64 25.64
C LEU A 36 -9.21 -29.69 24.62
N PRO A 37 -9.78 -30.82 25.08
CA PRO A 37 -10.30 -31.88 24.23
C PRO A 37 -11.55 -31.43 23.46
N LEU A 38 -11.40 -31.07 22.19
CA LEU A 38 -12.48 -30.59 21.34
C LEU A 38 -13.45 -31.70 20.93
N TYR A 39 -12.96 -32.77 20.31
CA TYR A 39 -13.80 -33.78 19.67
C TYR A 39 -14.29 -34.83 20.66
N ALA A 40 -13.50 -35.20 21.67
CA ALA A 40 -13.94 -36.16 22.69
C ALA A 40 -15.05 -35.60 23.60
N LYS A 41 -15.08 -34.27 23.78
CA LYS A 41 -16.07 -33.57 24.62
C LYS A 41 -17.00 -32.64 23.84
N LEU A 42 -17.09 -32.82 22.52
CA LEU A 42 -17.81 -31.89 21.63
C LEU A 42 -19.26 -31.64 22.10
N GLU A 43 -19.93 -32.70 22.57
CA GLU A 43 -21.32 -32.66 23.05
C GLU A 43 -21.47 -32.09 24.47
N GLU A 44 -20.40 -32.09 25.27
CA GLU A 44 -20.40 -31.59 26.65
C GLU A 44 -20.30 -30.06 26.70
N TYR A 45 -19.75 -29.43 25.66
CA TYR A 45 -19.60 -27.99 25.61
C TYR A 45 -20.93 -27.28 25.41
N ASN A 46 -21.31 -26.44 26.37
CA ASN A 46 -22.33 -25.42 26.13
C ASN A 46 -21.73 -24.28 25.28
N PRO A 47 -22.22 -24.02 24.05
CA PRO A 47 -21.59 -23.05 23.15
C PRO A 47 -21.57 -21.62 23.70
N TYR A 48 -22.63 -21.22 24.42
CA TYR A 48 -22.73 -19.88 25.01
C TYR A 48 -21.71 -19.66 26.12
N TYR A 49 -21.61 -20.60 27.07
CA TYR A 49 -20.64 -20.49 28.16
C TYR A 49 -19.21 -20.62 27.65
N ALA A 50 -18.92 -21.57 26.75
CA ALA A 50 -17.62 -21.68 26.11
C ALA A 50 -17.23 -20.39 25.39
N ALA A 51 -18.15 -19.77 24.62
CA ALA A 51 -17.86 -18.52 23.91
C ALA A 51 -17.59 -17.36 24.87
N ARG A 52 -18.27 -17.31 26.01
CA ARG A 52 -18.00 -16.33 27.07
C ARG A 52 -16.64 -16.55 27.70
N ASP A 53 -16.30 -17.78 28.04
CA ASP A 53 -15.06 -18.12 28.74
C ASP A 53 -13.82 -17.86 27.86
N PHE A 54 -13.92 -18.13 26.56
CA PHE A 54 -12.91 -17.76 25.55
C PHE A 54 -12.99 -16.30 25.06
N ARG A 55 -13.90 -15.48 25.62
CA ARG A 55 -14.12 -14.06 25.27
C ARG A 55 -14.38 -13.82 23.77
N VAL A 56 -15.10 -14.74 23.13
CA VAL A 56 -15.43 -14.72 21.69
C VAL A 56 -16.95 -14.68 21.45
N LEU A 57 -17.75 -14.36 22.47
CA LEU A 57 -19.21 -14.37 22.44
C LEU A 57 -19.81 -13.61 21.25
N SER A 58 -19.30 -12.41 20.93
CA SER A 58 -19.80 -11.62 19.79
C SER A 58 -19.52 -12.29 18.44
N LYS A 59 -18.32 -12.87 18.27
CA LYS A 59 -17.93 -13.59 17.04
C LYS A 59 -18.75 -14.85 16.87
N HIS A 60 -18.91 -15.63 17.95
CA HIS A 60 -19.71 -16.84 17.97
C HIS A 60 -21.19 -16.55 17.70
N SER A 61 -21.75 -15.52 18.33
CA SER A 61 -23.15 -15.10 18.12
C SER A 61 -23.41 -14.74 16.66
N LEU A 62 -22.53 -13.96 16.03
CA LEU A 62 -22.65 -13.64 14.61
C LEU A 62 -22.55 -14.89 13.72
N GLU A 63 -21.58 -15.77 13.99
CA GLU A 63 -21.37 -17.02 13.25
C GLU A 63 -22.59 -17.95 13.34
N ALA A 64 -23.10 -18.20 14.55
CA ALA A 64 -24.25 -19.06 14.79
C ALA A 64 -25.54 -18.47 14.23
N THR A 65 -25.72 -17.15 14.30
CA THR A 65 -26.90 -16.50 13.74
C THR A 65 -26.86 -16.50 12.22
N ALA A 66 -25.72 -16.22 11.60
CA ALA A 66 -25.59 -16.30 10.14
C ALA A 66 -25.83 -17.72 9.61
N ALA A 67 -25.33 -18.75 10.30
CA ALA A 67 -25.59 -20.16 9.95
C ALA A 67 -27.08 -20.50 10.04
N ARG A 68 -27.79 -20.03 11.07
CA ARG A 68 -29.22 -20.28 11.23
C ARG A 68 -30.08 -19.54 10.20
N GLU A 69 -29.73 -18.29 9.88
CA GLU A 69 -30.56 -17.44 9.02
C GLU A 69 -30.34 -17.63 7.52
N ALA A 70 -29.16 -18.11 7.11
CA ALA A 70 -28.86 -18.39 5.71
C ALA A 70 -29.85 -19.38 5.10
N ASP A 71 -30.17 -19.23 3.82
CA ASP A 71 -31.05 -20.20 3.14
C ASP A 71 -30.40 -21.57 3.03
N VAL A 72 -29.09 -21.58 2.78
CA VAL A 72 -28.27 -22.78 2.84
C VAL A 72 -27.03 -22.52 3.67
N PHE A 73 -26.70 -23.46 4.53
CA PHE A 73 -25.52 -23.46 5.35
C PHE A 73 -24.55 -24.55 4.88
N THR A 74 -23.30 -24.17 4.65
CA THR A 74 -22.27 -25.10 4.17
C THR A 74 -21.00 -25.01 5.00
N THR A 75 -20.17 -26.05 4.90
CA THR A 75 -18.81 -26.04 5.45
C THR A 75 -17.86 -26.83 4.55
N VAL A 76 -16.58 -26.86 4.88
CA VAL A 76 -15.53 -27.38 4.01
C VAL A 76 -15.24 -28.87 4.18
N SER A 77 -15.68 -29.49 5.28
CA SER A 77 -15.44 -30.91 5.56
C SER A 77 -16.50 -31.53 6.47
N GLY A 78 -16.55 -32.87 6.48
CA GLY A 78 -17.44 -33.61 7.36
C GLY A 78 -17.11 -33.44 8.85
N ILE A 79 -15.83 -33.30 9.20
CA ILE A 79 -15.44 -33.08 10.60
C ILE A 79 -15.90 -31.71 11.11
N THR A 80 -15.75 -30.65 10.30
CA THR A 80 -16.24 -29.32 10.67
C THR A 80 -17.76 -29.25 10.64
N ALA A 81 -18.45 -30.07 9.84
CA ALA A 81 -19.90 -30.16 9.87
C ALA A 81 -20.43 -30.68 11.21
N LYS A 82 -19.72 -31.63 11.83
CA LYS A 82 -20.01 -32.09 13.18
C LYS A 82 -19.85 -30.94 14.19
N GLU A 83 -18.76 -30.17 14.12
CA GLU A 83 -18.60 -28.97 14.98
C GLU A 83 -19.75 -27.98 14.82
N CYS A 84 -20.13 -27.68 13.58
CA CYS A 84 -21.18 -26.72 13.27
C CYS A 84 -22.54 -27.14 13.86
N LYS A 85 -22.86 -28.44 13.84
CA LYS A 85 -24.07 -28.99 14.45
C LYS A 85 -24.18 -28.63 15.93
N TYR A 86 -23.12 -28.87 16.70
CA TYR A 86 -23.13 -28.65 18.16
C TYR A 86 -22.93 -27.19 18.54
N PHE A 87 -22.01 -26.48 17.88
CA PHE A 87 -21.72 -25.09 18.23
C PHE A 87 -22.69 -24.10 17.61
N LEU A 88 -23.09 -24.26 16.35
CA LEU A 88 -23.90 -23.28 15.63
C LEU A 88 -25.40 -23.65 15.63
N GLY A 89 -25.74 -24.83 16.14
CA GLY A 89 -27.13 -25.29 16.25
C GLY A 89 -27.77 -25.65 14.91
N ARG A 90 -26.98 -25.81 13.84
CA ARG A 90 -27.43 -26.23 12.51
C ARG A 90 -26.38 -27.11 11.87
N GLU A 91 -26.79 -28.26 11.36
CA GLU A 91 -25.94 -29.13 10.56
C GLU A 91 -25.88 -28.60 9.12
N PRO A 92 -24.68 -28.39 8.53
CA PRO A 92 -24.58 -27.91 7.15
C PRO A 92 -25.24 -28.86 6.15
N GLU A 93 -26.04 -28.33 5.22
CA GLU A 93 -26.74 -29.16 4.22
C GLU A 93 -25.80 -29.67 3.12
N VAL A 94 -24.73 -28.92 2.84
CA VAL A 94 -23.75 -29.26 1.80
C VAL A 94 -22.33 -29.08 2.32
N ILE A 95 -21.46 -30.00 1.95
CA ILE A 95 -20.01 -29.87 2.16
C ILE A 95 -19.40 -29.27 0.88
N THR A 96 -19.01 -28.00 0.96
CA THR A 96 -18.39 -27.22 -0.12
C THR A 96 -16.88 -27.22 0.05
N THR A 97 -16.27 -28.37 -0.20
CA THR A 97 -14.83 -28.59 -0.06
C THR A 97 -14.02 -27.69 -0.99
N ASN A 98 -12.83 -27.26 -0.54
CA ASN A 98 -11.95 -26.38 -1.32
C ASN A 98 -11.14 -27.19 -2.34
N GLY A 99 -11.27 -26.86 -3.62
CA GLY A 99 -10.52 -27.50 -4.69
C GLY A 99 -9.09 -26.98 -4.84
N PHE A 100 -8.28 -27.75 -5.56
CA PHE A 100 -6.94 -27.37 -5.99
C PHE A 100 -6.93 -27.05 -7.49
N GLU A 101 -6.05 -26.14 -7.92
CA GLU A 101 -5.85 -25.79 -9.32
C GLU A 101 -4.51 -26.35 -9.82
N GLU A 102 -4.49 -27.12 -10.90
CA GLU A 102 -3.29 -27.86 -11.31
C GLU A 102 -2.35 -27.10 -12.25
N ASP A 103 -2.73 -25.91 -12.72
CA ASP A 103 -2.02 -25.16 -13.77
C ASP A 103 -0.57 -24.80 -13.42
N PHE A 104 -0.29 -24.54 -12.14
CA PHE A 104 1.03 -24.16 -11.67
C PHE A 104 1.91 -25.35 -11.24
N VAL A 105 1.39 -26.59 -11.29
CA VAL A 105 2.16 -27.79 -11.02
C VAL A 105 3.02 -28.15 -12.24
N PRO A 106 4.37 -28.17 -12.11
CA PRO A 106 5.25 -28.48 -13.23
C PRO A 106 4.98 -29.88 -13.81
N LYS A 107 5.05 -30.03 -15.14
CA LYS A 107 4.80 -31.29 -15.86
C LYS A 107 6.09 -31.81 -16.54
N GLY A 108 6.16 -33.12 -16.76
CA GLY A 108 7.23 -33.78 -17.53
C GLY A 108 8.65 -33.45 -17.05
N ALA A 109 9.54 -33.13 -17.99
CA ALA A 109 10.94 -32.79 -17.70
C ALA A 109 11.10 -31.56 -16.78
N GLY A 110 10.16 -30.61 -16.83
CA GLY A 110 10.17 -29.43 -15.96
C GLY A 110 10.01 -29.77 -14.48
N PHE A 111 9.20 -30.80 -14.17
CA PHE A 111 9.04 -31.33 -12.81
C PHE A 111 10.36 -31.88 -12.27
N ASN A 112 11.01 -32.76 -13.03
CA ASN A 112 12.26 -33.41 -12.61
C ASN A 112 13.38 -32.38 -12.38
N LYS A 113 13.48 -31.37 -13.25
CA LYS A 113 14.47 -30.28 -13.11
C LYS A 113 14.22 -29.46 -11.83
N LYS A 114 12.98 -29.04 -11.58
CA LYS A 114 12.64 -28.28 -10.36
C LYS A 114 12.86 -29.11 -9.09
N ARG A 115 12.45 -30.38 -9.09
CA ARG A 115 12.72 -31.32 -8.00
C ARG A 115 14.21 -31.45 -7.68
N ALA A 116 15.04 -31.68 -8.68
CA ALA A 116 16.49 -31.81 -8.50
C ALA A 116 17.11 -30.51 -7.94
N SER A 117 16.69 -29.35 -8.46
CA SER A 117 17.14 -28.04 -7.97
C SER A 117 16.75 -27.80 -6.51
N ALA A 118 15.49 -28.08 -6.16
CA ALA A 118 14.97 -27.92 -4.81
C ALA A 118 15.67 -28.83 -3.79
N ARG A 119 15.86 -30.10 -4.16
CA ARG A 119 16.60 -31.08 -3.35
C ARG A 119 18.03 -30.62 -3.09
N LYS A 120 18.74 -30.19 -4.14
CA LYS A 120 20.10 -29.65 -4.02
C LYS A 120 20.13 -28.47 -3.03
N LYS A 121 19.19 -27.54 -3.16
CA LYS A 121 19.11 -26.36 -2.29
C LYS A 121 18.83 -26.72 -0.83
N ALA A 122 18.00 -27.74 -0.58
CA ALA A 122 17.80 -28.28 0.77
C ALA A 122 19.12 -28.82 1.33
N LEU A 123 19.79 -29.74 0.65
CA LEU A 123 21.06 -30.32 1.11
C LEU A 123 22.15 -29.25 1.38
N GLU A 124 22.28 -28.25 0.50
CA GLU A 124 23.19 -27.12 0.70
C GLU A 124 22.86 -26.31 1.95
N THR A 125 21.58 -26.04 2.19
CA THR A 125 21.12 -25.28 3.36
C THR A 125 21.39 -26.07 4.64
N ALA A 126 21.10 -27.38 4.64
CA ALA A 126 21.36 -28.23 5.79
C ALA A 126 22.85 -28.33 6.10
N LYS A 127 23.69 -28.53 5.08
CA LYS A 127 25.15 -28.51 5.22
C LYS A 127 25.64 -27.22 5.86
N ALA A 128 25.12 -26.06 5.43
CA ALA A 128 25.50 -24.79 6.03
C ALA A 128 25.12 -24.73 7.52
N ILE A 129 23.93 -25.22 7.88
CA ILE A 129 23.44 -25.20 9.25
C ILE A 129 24.17 -26.20 10.13
N THR A 130 24.25 -27.47 9.76
CA THR A 130 24.77 -28.56 10.61
C THR A 130 26.29 -28.74 10.51
N GLY A 131 26.88 -28.34 9.38
CA GLY A 131 28.29 -28.61 9.04
C GLY A 131 28.54 -30.01 8.47
N LYS A 132 27.49 -30.84 8.31
CA LYS A 132 27.57 -32.21 7.79
C LYS A 132 27.31 -32.25 6.28
N GLU A 133 28.06 -33.09 5.56
CA GLU A 133 27.75 -33.45 4.17
C GLU A 133 26.69 -34.55 4.16
N TYR A 134 25.68 -34.40 3.32
CA TYR A 134 24.57 -35.34 3.22
C TYR A 134 24.64 -36.10 1.90
N ALA A 135 24.38 -37.41 1.93
CA ALA A 135 24.34 -38.24 0.73
C ALA A 135 23.12 -37.92 -0.14
N ASP A 136 23.20 -38.16 -1.45
CA ASP A 136 22.10 -37.91 -2.39
C ASP A 136 20.84 -38.72 -2.06
N ASP A 137 20.97 -39.85 -1.36
CA ASP A 137 19.85 -40.69 -0.92
C ASP A 137 19.26 -40.28 0.44
N THR A 138 19.72 -39.18 1.06
CA THR A 138 19.17 -38.62 2.33
C THR A 138 17.66 -38.39 2.23
N LEU A 139 16.88 -38.86 3.20
CA LEU A 139 15.42 -38.69 3.19
C LEU A 139 15.04 -37.26 3.59
N LEU A 140 14.43 -36.51 2.67
CA LEU A 140 13.95 -35.14 2.93
C LEU A 140 12.50 -35.15 3.40
N VAL A 141 12.26 -34.65 4.62
CA VAL A 141 10.94 -34.55 5.24
C VAL A 141 10.57 -33.08 5.43
N ILE A 142 9.34 -32.67 5.16
CA ILE A 142 8.90 -31.29 5.39
C ILE A 142 7.58 -31.21 6.18
N THR A 143 7.53 -30.25 7.10
CA THR A 143 6.29 -29.70 7.65
C THR A 143 6.26 -28.19 7.44
N SER A 144 5.06 -27.65 7.31
CA SER A 144 4.82 -26.26 6.92
C SER A 144 3.43 -25.81 7.37
N GLY A 145 3.25 -24.50 7.53
CA GLY A 145 1.95 -23.91 7.83
C GLY A 145 2.07 -22.70 8.74
N ARG A 146 0.97 -22.34 9.40
CA ARG A 146 0.96 -21.31 10.43
C ARG A 146 1.63 -21.84 11.70
N TYR A 147 2.21 -20.93 12.48
CA TYR A 147 2.78 -21.27 13.79
C TYR A 147 1.65 -21.54 14.79
N GLU A 148 1.11 -22.76 14.77
CA GLU A 148 0.17 -23.29 15.75
C GLU A 148 0.71 -24.62 16.29
N PHE A 149 1.57 -24.53 17.32
CA PHE A 149 2.42 -25.64 17.81
C PHE A 149 1.69 -26.98 17.96
N ARG A 150 0.55 -27.01 18.68
CA ARG A 150 -0.26 -28.21 18.88
C ARG A 150 -1.27 -28.48 17.77
N ASN A 151 -2.00 -27.45 17.32
CA ASN A 151 -3.06 -27.62 16.32
C ASN A 151 -2.55 -28.15 14.99
N LYS A 152 -1.34 -27.74 14.57
CA LYS A 152 -0.67 -28.25 13.38
C LYS A 152 0.15 -29.52 13.64
N GLY A 153 0.18 -30.00 14.89
CA GLY A 153 0.88 -31.22 15.30
C GLY A 153 2.40 -31.12 15.19
N ILE A 154 2.95 -29.91 15.34
CA ILE A 154 4.40 -29.68 15.23
C ILE A 154 5.13 -30.35 16.40
N ASP A 155 4.50 -30.34 17.57
CA ASP A 155 4.90 -31.10 18.75
C ASP A 155 5.03 -32.60 18.48
N LEU A 156 3.99 -33.22 17.89
CA LEU A 156 3.99 -34.65 17.57
C LEU A 156 5.02 -35.01 16.49
N PHE A 157 5.19 -34.13 15.49
CA PHE A 157 6.23 -34.30 14.48
C PHE A 157 7.63 -34.32 15.09
N ILE A 158 7.95 -33.38 15.98
CA ILE A 158 9.25 -33.31 16.66
C ILE A 158 9.45 -34.52 17.58
N ARG A 159 8.43 -34.94 18.33
CA ARG A 159 8.48 -36.16 19.17
C ARG A 159 8.74 -37.42 18.35
N ALA A 160 8.11 -37.55 17.18
CA ALA A 160 8.36 -38.65 16.27
C ALA A 160 9.80 -38.65 15.75
N LEU A 161 10.34 -37.49 15.36
CA LEU A 161 11.75 -37.37 14.97
C LEU A 161 12.70 -37.74 16.12
N GLY A 162 12.38 -37.34 17.36
CA GLY A 162 13.14 -37.71 18.55
C GLY A 162 13.13 -39.21 18.82
N ALA A 163 11.98 -39.85 18.62
CA ALA A 163 11.85 -41.32 18.71
C ALA A 163 12.66 -42.02 17.61
N ILE A 164 12.67 -41.49 16.39
CA ILE A 164 13.49 -42.02 15.28
C ILE A 164 14.98 -41.84 15.57
N ASN A 165 15.42 -40.70 16.12
CA ASN A 165 16.83 -40.43 16.40
C ASN A 165 17.43 -41.40 17.44
N LYS A 166 16.60 -42.07 18.23
CA LYS A 166 17.02 -43.09 19.21
C LYS A 166 17.20 -44.49 18.60
N LEU A 167 16.80 -44.70 17.33
CA LEU A 167 16.98 -45.96 16.62
C LEU A 167 18.46 -46.13 16.23
N LYS A 168 19.04 -47.30 16.53
CA LYS A 168 20.47 -47.56 16.32
C LYS A 168 20.84 -47.93 14.88
N ASP A 169 19.87 -48.43 14.08
CA ASP A 169 20.12 -49.04 12.77
C ASP A 169 19.46 -48.29 11.59
N LEU A 170 19.51 -46.95 11.60
CA LEU A 170 19.01 -46.13 10.50
C LEU A 170 19.89 -46.26 9.24
N GLN A 171 19.30 -46.75 8.15
CA GLN A 171 19.99 -47.07 6.89
C GLN A 171 20.46 -45.84 6.10
N ARG A 172 19.87 -44.66 6.35
CA ARG A 172 20.20 -43.39 5.69
C ARG A 172 19.87 -42.20 6.58
N ASP A 173 20.46 -41.05 6.28
CA ASP A 173 20.20 -39.81 7.01
C ASP A 173 18.78 -39.29 6.71
N ILE A 174 18.17 -38.64 7.70
CA ILE A 174 16.85 -37.98 7.61
C ILE A 174 17.06 -36.51 7.88
N LEU A 175 16.58 -35.67 6.97
CA LEU A 175 16.66 -34.22 7.08
C LEU A 175 15.25 -33.64 7.08
N ALA A 176 14.82 -33.16 8.25
CA ALA A 176 13.49 -32.63 8.48
C ALA A 176 13.48 -31.10 8.45
N TYR A 177 12.65 -30.52 7.59
CA TYR A 177 12.42 -29.09 7.47
C TYR A 177 11.14 -28.69 8.19
N ILE A 178 11.26 -27.71 9.07
CA ILE A 178 10.14 -27.00 9.68
C ILE A 178 10.08 -25.62 9.00
N THR A 179 9.13 -25.41 8.09
CA THR A 179 9.01 -24.18 7.29
C THR A 179 7.80 -23.38 7.75
N ILE A 180 7.93 -22.77 8.93
CA ILE A 180 6.82 -22.14 9.66
C ILE A 180 7.26 -20.74 10.08
N PRO A 181 6.61 -19.67 9.59
CA PRO A 181 7.03 -18.31 9.88
C PRO A 181 6.95 -18.02 11.38
N ALA A 182 7.99 -17.40 11.92
CA ALA A 182 8.06 -16.92 13.30
C ALA A 182 8.69 -15.53 13.34
N ASP A 183 8.69 -14.89 14.50
CA ASP A 183 9.25 -13.55 14.64
C ASP A 183 10.79 -13.56 14.63
N HIS A 184 11.41 -12.99 13.58
CA HIS A 184 12.85 -13.09 13.30
C HIS A 184 13.52 -11.77 12.82
N ARG A 185 14.84 -11.64 13.00
CA ARG A 185 15.68 -10.48 12.56
C ARG A 185 16.56 -10.77 11.34
N GLY A 186 16.07 -11.60 10.43
CA GLY A 186 16.81 -12.01 9.23
C GLY A 186 17.75 -13.22 9.41
N PRO A 187 18.51 -13.60 8.35
CA PRO A 187 19.32 -14.82 8.31
C PRO A 187 20.40 -14.88 9.40
N THR A 188 20.73 -16.09 9.85
CA THR A 188 21.85 -16.31 10.76
C THR A 188 23.19 -15.98 10.09
N ILE A 189 24.21 -15.72 10.92
CA ILE A 189 25.53 -15.31 10.43
C ILE A 189 26.32 -16.45 9.76
N VAL A 190 25.81 -17.68 9.84
CA VAL A 190 26.33 -18.87 9.14
C VAL A 190 26.33 -18.62 7.63
N PHE A 191 25.24 -18.08 7.07
CA PHE A 191 25.16 -17.75 5.65
C PHE A 191 26.00 -16.52 5.24
N ARG A 192 26.67 -15.88 6.21
CA ARG A 192 27.65 -14.80 5.99
C ARG A 192 29.10 -15.26 6.21
N GLY A 193 29.33 -16.57 6.43
CA GLY A 193 30.67 -17.15 6.65
C GLY A 193 31.32 -16.82 7.99
N LYS A 194 30.60 -16.19 8.94
CA LYS A 194 31.16 -15.76 10.23
C LYS A 194 31.03 -16.80 11.35
N GLN A 195 30.27 -17.88 11.13
CA GLN A 195 30.07 -18.95 12.09
C GLN A 195 30.06 -20.30 11.34
N LYS A 196 30.69 -21.32 11.92
CA LYS A 196 30.84 -22.63 11.27
C LYS A 196 29.52 -23.44 11.19
N ARG A 197 28.64 -23.28 12.18
CA ARG A 197 27.34 -23.98 12.24
C ARG A 197 26.31 -23.21 13.06
N SER A 198 25.03 -23.41 12.78
CA SER A 198 23.88 -22.96 13.56
C SER A 198 23.14 -24.21 14.02
N ASN A 199 22.68 -24.31 15.26
CA ASN A 199 22.08 -25.57 15.73
C ASN A 199 20.91 -26.00 14.83
N TYR A 200 19.84 -25.20 14.75
CA TYR A 200 18.65 -25.52 13.95
C TYR A 200 18.24 -24.38 13.01
N LEU A 201 18.65 -23.15 13.32
CA LEU A 201 18.01 -21.94 12.83
C LEU A 201 18.65 -21.41 11.55
N THR A 202 17.82 -21.20 10.53
CA THR A 202 18.23 -20.42 9.35
C THR A 202 18.18 -18.91 9.57
N HIS A 203 17.30 -18.45 10.46
CA HIS A 203 17.13 -17.03 10.80
C HIS A 203 17.17 -16.82 12.32
N LYS A 204 17.57 -15.63 12.76
CA LYS A 204 17.65 -15.29 14.19
C LYS A 204 16.27 -14.94 14.74
N LEU A 205 15.73 -15.78 15.63
CA LEU A 205 14.47 -15.49 16.32
C LEU A 205 14.63 -14.34 17.33
N ASN A 206 13.57 -13.54 17.50
CA ASN A 206 13.52 -12.47 18.49
C ASN A 206 13.46 -13.00 19.93
N HIS A 207 12.67 -14.05 20.16
CA HIS A 207 12.39 -14.62 21.47
C HIS A 207 12.75 -16.11 21.54
N PHE A 208 13.99 -16.44 21.16
CA PHE A 208 14.40 -17.85 20.97
C PHE A 208 14.28 -18.72 22.24
N GLU A 209 14.38 -18.14 23.44
CA GLU A 209 14.28 -18.87 24.72
C GLU A 209 12.85 -19.35 25.02
N HIS A 210 11.84 -18.73 24.41
CA HIS A 210 10.43 -19.04 24.62
C HIS A 210 9.79 -19.72 23.41
N ASP A 211 10.57 -20.10 22.41
CA ASP A 211 10.08 -20.73 21.20
C ASP A 211 9.74 -22.21 21.45
N ASP A 212 8.48 -22.59 21.26
CA ASP A 212 7.97 -23.94 21.53
C ASP A 212 8.66 -25.02 20.68
N ILE A 213 8.97 -24.71 19.42
CA ILE A 213 9.67 -25.63 18.51
C ILE A 213 11.08 -25.90 19.03
N LEU A 214 11.84 -24.86 19.39
CA LEU A 214 13.19 -25.00 19.94
C LEU A 214 13.19 -25.75 21.28
N ASN A 215 12.21 -25.46 22.14
CA ASN A 215 12.07 -26.12 23.44
C ASN A 215 11.76 -27.61 23.26
N GLU A 216 10.87 -27.98 22.35
CA GLU A 216 10.56 -29.39 22.11
C GLU A 216 11.72 -30.13 21.43
N LEU A 217 12.44 -29.50 20.50
CA LEU A 217 13.67 -30.09 19.93
C LEU A 217 14.69 -30.42 21.01
N LYS A 218 14.88 -29.50 21.97
CA LYS A 218 15.74 -29.72 23.14
C LYS A 218 15.22 -30.85 24.04
N ASN A 219 13.91 -30.89 24.33
CA ASN A 219 13.29 -31.95 25.12
C ASN A 219 13.47 -33.34 24.51
N GLN A 220 13.42 -33.41 23.18
CA GLN A 220 13.63 -34.65 22.42
C GLN A 220 15.10 -35.02 22.23
N GLY A 221 16.04 -34.18 22.69
CA GLY A 221 17.48 -34.42 22.57
C GLY A 221 17.99 -34.31 21.14
N ILE A 222 17.33 -33.54 20.27
CA ILE A 222 17.76 -33.32 18.89
C ILE A 222 18.70 -32.13 18.90
N GLY A 223 20.01 -32.38 18.81
CA GLY A 223 21.08 -31.37 18.86
C GLY A 223 21.66 -30.99 17.49
N ASN A 224 21.32 -31.75 16.44
CA ASN A 224 22.00 -31.74 15.14
C ASN A 224 23.50 -32.01 15.24
N ASP A 225 23.90 -33.00 16.04
CA ASP A 225 25.30 -33.41 16.13
C ASP A 225 25.73 -34.15 14.85
N MET A 226 27.03 -34.11 14.55
CA MET A 226 27.57 -34.64 13.29
C MET A 226 27.32 -36.15 13.11
N ASN A 227 27.23 -36.88 14.22
CA ASN A 227 27.01 -38.32 14.25
C ASN A 227 25.52 -38.69 14.24
N ASP A 228 24.62 -37.73 14.43
CA ASP A 228 23.19 -37.99 14.38
C ASP A 228 22.78 -38.44 12.97
N LYS A 229 21.72 -39.26 12.92
CA LYS A 229 21.07 -39.67 11.67
C LYS A 229 19.83 -38.84 11.35
N VAL A 230 19.30 -38.11 12.33
CA VAL A 230 18.15 -37.22 12.17
C VAL A 230 18.60 -35.78 12.41
N HIS A 231 18.44 -34.93 11.40
CA HIS A 231 18.75 -33.51 11.48
C HIS A 231 17.52 -32.66 11.20
N VAL A 232 17.37 -31.56 11.94
CA VAL A 232 16.22 -30.64 11.82
C VAL A 232 16.67 -29.24 11.43
N ILE A 233 16.06 -28.70 10.37
CA ILE A 233 16.28 -27.32 9.92
C ILE A 233 15.00 -26.52 10.13
N PHE A 234 15.07 -25.51 11.00
CA PHE A 234 13.97 -24.58 11.22
C PHE A 234 14.15 -23.33 10.35
N VAL A 235 13.16 -23.12 9.48
CA VAL A 235 13.03 -21.95 8.60
C VAL A 235 11.88 -21.09 9.11
N PRO A 236 12.16 -20.13 10.02
CA PRO A 236 11.12 -19.30 10.63
C PRO A 236 10.70 -18.13 9.74
N ALA A 237 10.61 -18.33 8.43
CA ALA A 237 10.29 -17.31 7.43
C ALA A 237 9.33 -17.85 6.36
N TYR A 238 8.58 -16.95 5.71
CA TYR A 238 7.80 -17.33 4.54
C TYR A 238 8.71 -17.59 3.33
N LEU A 239 8.51 -18.73 2.68
CA LEU A 239 9.18 -19.07 1.42
C LEU A 239 8.50 -18.36 0.25
N ASN A 240 8.83 -17.09 0.07
CA ASN A 240 8.32 -16.23 -1.02
C ASN A 240 9.36 -15.96 -2.13
N GLY A 241 10.49 -16.67 -2.10
CA GLY A 241 11.60 -16.46 -3.03
C GLY A 241 12.68 -15.46 -2.55
N ASN A 242 12.45 -14.73 -1.46
CA ASN A 242 13.32 -13.65 -1.00
C ASN A 242 13.63 -13.71 0.51
N ASP A 243 13.70 -14.91 1.10
CA ASP A 243 14.02 -15.08 2.54
C ASP A 243 15.50 -14.83 2.87
N GLY A 244 16.37 -14.79 1.86
CA GLY A 244 17.81 -14.60 2.01
C GLY A 244 18.58 -15.88 2.36
N VAL A 245 17.91 -17.04 2.38
CA VAL A 245 18.51 -18.36 2.66
C VAL A 245 18.12 -19.37 1.59
N ILE A 246 16.84 -19.75 1.53
CA ILE A 246 16.31 -20.73 0.59
C ILE A 246 16.10 -20.08 -0.78
N ASN A 247 15.60 -18.84 -0.83
CA ASN A 247 15.32 -18.08 -2.06
C ASN A 247 14.54 -18.87 -3.13
N LEU A 248 13.63 -19.73 -2.69
CA LEU A 248 12.61 -20.39 -3.51
C LEU A 248 11.25 -20.08 -2.92
N ASN A 249 10.20 -20.08 -3.75
CA ASN A 249 8.85 -20.07 -3.23
C ASN A 249 8.52 -21.43 -2.58
N TYR A 250 7.46 -21.47 -1.77
CA TYR A 250 7.06 -22.67 -1.04
C TYR A 250 6.93 -23.91 -1.93
N TYR A 251 6.22 -23.81 -3.06
CA TYR A 251 5.97 -24.95 -3.95
C TYR A 251 7.25 -25.45 -4.65
N ASP A 252 8.12 -24.52 -5.07
CA ASP A 252 9.41 -24.84 -5.67
C ASP A 252 10.40 -25.42 -4.66
N PHE A 253 10.19 -25.24 -3.35
CA PHE A 253 10.95 -25.92 -2.32
C PHE A 253 10.33 -27.28 -1.94
N LEU A 254 9.00 -27.32 -1.80
CA LEU A 254 8.21 -28.51 -1.47
C LEU A 254 8.49 -29.67 -2.44
N ILE A 255 8.53 -29.40 -3.74
CA ILE A 255 8.76 -30.38 -4.81
C ILE A 255 10.08 -31.15 -4.64
N GLY A 256 11.06 -30.63 -3.89
CA GLY A 256 12.33 -31.30 -3.60
C GLY A 256 12.26 -32.39 -2.52
N HIS A 257 11.21 -32.37 -1.70
CA HIS A 257 11.09 -33.25 -0.53
C HIS A 257 10.56 -34.63 -0.90
N ASP A 258 10.87 -35.63 -0.08
CA ASP A 258 10.49 -37.02 -0.32
C ASP A 258 9.15 -37.36 0.34
N LEU A 259 8.85 -36.74 1.49
CA LEU A 259 7.56 -36.83 2.15
C LEU A 259 7.25 -35.57 2.97
N SER A 260 5.96 -35.34 3.24
CA SER A 260 5.50 -34.30 4.16
C SER A 260 4.69 -34.86 5.31
N VAL A 261 4.73 -34.19 6.46
CA VAL A 261 4.07 -34.66 7.68
C VAL A 261 3.25 -33.51 8.28
N PHE A 262 1.93 -33.64 8.22
CA PHE A 262 0.96 -32.67 8.77
C PHE A 262 0.01 -33.38 9.73
N PRO A 263 0.48 -33.75 10.94
CA PRO A 263 -0.30 -34.57 11.85
C PRO A 263 -1.29 -33.68 12.62
N SER A 264 -2.07 -32.84 11.94
CA SER A 264 -2.89 -31.77 12.53
C SER A 264 -4.00 -32.27 13.45
N TYR A 265 -4.32 -31.47 14.46
CA TYR A 265 -5.45 -31.69 15.40
C TYR A 265 -6.67 -30.90 14.96
N TYR A 266 -6.46 -29.63 14.64
CA TYR A 266 -7.52 -28.73 14.22
C TYR A 266 -7.21 -28.18 12.84
N GLU A 267 -7.76 -28.83 11.83
CA GLU A 267 -7.57 -28.45 10.44
C GLU A 267 -8.87 -28.67 9.65
N PRO A 268 -9.72 -27.63 9.53
CA PRO A 268 -11.04 -27.78 8.93
C PRO A 268 -11.03 -28.36 7.52
N TRP A 269 -10.01 -28.04 6.72
CA TRP A 269 -9.76 -28.69 5.43
C TRP A 269 -8.39 -29.37 5.44
N GLY A 270 -7.32 -28.66 5.11
CA GLY A 270 -5.99 -29.26 4.98
C GLY A 270 -5.40 -28.99 3.62
N TYR A 271 -5.07 -27.72 3.38
CA TYR A 271 -4.45 -27.32 2.12
C TYR A 271 -3.05 -27.88 1.99
N THR A 272 -2.23 -27.82 3.04
CA THR A 272 -0.84 -28.29 2.99
C THR A 272 -0.69 -29.77 2.60
N PRO A 273 -1.46 -30.74 3.16
CA PRO A 273 -1.40 -32.11 2.66
C PRO A 273 -1.91 -32.25 1.22
N LEU A 274 -2.97 -31.53 0.83
CA LEU A 274 -3.47 -31.53 -0.55
C LEU A 274 -2.43 -31.00 -1.54
N GLU A 275 -1.78 -29.89 -1.20
CA GLU A 275 -0.69 -29.27 -1.97
C GLU A 275 0.48 -30.23 -2.12
N SER A 276 0.95 -30.87 -1.04
CA SER A 276 2.00 -31.89 -1.14
C SER A 276 1.68 -32.98 -2.14
N VAL A 277 0.47 -33.53 -2.06
CA VAL A 277 0.02 -34.60 -2.96
C VAL A 277 -0.04 -34.08 -4.40
N ALA A 278 -0.47 -32.83 -4.63
CA ALA A 278 -0.46 -32.20 -5.96
C ALA A 278 0.96 -32.07 -6.55
N PHE A 279 1.96 -31.81 -5.71
CA PHE A 279 3.38 -31.80 -6.09
C PHE A 279 4.04 -33.18 -6.06
N LYS A 280 3.23 -34.25 -6.02
CA LYS A 280 3.68 -35.66 -5.97
C LYS A 280 4.59 -35.97 -4.79
N VAL A 281 4.37 -35.30 -3.67
CA VAL A 281 5.03 -35.54 -2.39
C VAL A 281 4.07 -36.36 -1.51
N PRO A 282 4.36 -37.64 -1.23
CA PRO A 282 3.59 -38.44 -0.29
C PRO A 282 3.45 -37.73 1.06
N THR A 283 2.27 -37.79 1.66
CA THR A 283 1.98 -37.00 2.86
C THR A 283 1.32 -37.82 3.96
N LEU A 284 1.61 -37.48 5.21
CA LEU A 284 0.82 -37.89 6.36
C LEU A 284 -0.13 -36.77 6.78
N THR A 285 -1.36 -37.14 7.10
CA THR A 285 -2.41 -36.30 7.69
C THR A 285 -3.20 -37.09 8.74
N THR A 286 -4.27 -36.53 9.31
CA THR A 286 -5.02 -37.16 10.42
C THR A 286 -6.50 -37.30 10.10
N ASP A 287 -7.19 -38.17 10.85
CA ASP A 287 -8.65 -38.29 10.85
C ASP A 287 -9.38 -37.04 11.39
N LYS A 288 -8.65 -36.12 12.03
CA LYS A 288 -9.14 -34.83 12.53
C LYS A 288 -8.89 -33.66 11.57
N ALA A 289 -8.22 -33.92 10.45
CA ALA A 289 -8.09 -32.97 9.34
C ALA A 289 -9.15 -33.26 8.27
N GLY A 290 -9.81 -32.23 7.74
CA GLY A 290 -10.86 -32.40 6.73
C GLY A 290 -10.40 -33.14 5.46
N PHE A 291 -9.17 -32.94 5.02
CA PHE A 291 -8.56 -33.62 3.88
C PHE A 291 -8.30 -35.09 4.20
N GLY A 292 -7.83 -35.41 5.40
CA GLY A 292 -7.64 -36.79 5.86
C GLY A 292 -8.97 -37.55 5.97
N ASP A 293 -9.99 -36.94 6.57
CA ASP A 293 -11.36 -37.47 6.61
C ASP A 293 -11.91 -37.71 5.20
N TRP A 294 -11.70 -36.75 4.28
CA TRP A 294 -12.12 -36.89 2.88
C TRP A 294 -11.39 -38.04 2.17
N VAL A 295 -10.07 -38.16 2.32
CA VAL A 295 -9.28 -39.25 1.71
C VAL A 295 -9.75 -40.61 2.22
N SER A 296 -9.89 -40.78 3.54
CA SER A 296 -10.31 -42.06 4.14
C SER A 296 -11.68 -42.53 3.67
N ARG A 297 -12.58 -41.61 3.31
CA ARG A 297 -13.92 -41.95 2.79
C ARG A 297 -13.93 -42.24 1.29
N ASN A 298 -13.05 -41.61 0.51
CA ASN A 298 -13.11 -41.62 -0.95
C ASN A 298 -12.10 -42.54 -1.63
N PHE A 299 -11.10 -43.04 -0.89
CA PHE A 299 -10.01 -43.83 -1.43
C PHE A 299 -9.68 -45.05 -0.57
N LYS A 300 -9.21 -46.11 -1.25
CA LYS A 300 -8.54 -47.27 -0.63
C LYS A 300 -7.14 -47.35 -1.23
N LEU A 301 -6.23 -46.58 -0.64
CA LEU A 301 -4.86 -46.42 -1.15
C LEU A 301 -4.06 -47.72 -0.93
N LYS A 302 -3.28 -48.11 -1.93
CA LYS A 302 -2.45 -49.33 -1.91
C LYS A 302 -1.05 -49.07 -1.39
N THR A 303 -0.64 -47.81 -1.37
CA THR A 303 0.68 -47.35 -0.94
C THR A 303 0.51 -46.28 0.15
N PRO A 304 1.57 -45.94 0.90
CA PRO A 304 1.53 -44.83 1.85
C PRO A 304 1.63 -43.46 1.13
N SER A 305 0.87 -43.28 0.04
CA SER A 305 0.80 -42.03 -0.74
C SER A 305 0.14 -40.90 0.05
N VAL A 306 -0.96 -41.21 0.74
CA VAL A 306 -1.56 -40.38 1.78
C VAL A 306 -1.84 -41.25 3.01
N ALA A 307 -1.03 -41.12 4.05
CA ALA A 307 -1.25 -41.83 5.31
C ALA A 307 -2.18 -41.01 6.21
N VAL A 308 -3.34 -41.55 6.55
CA VAL A 308 -4.28 -40.93 7.51
C VAL A 308 -4.16 -41.67 8.83
N ILE A 309 -3.63 -40.99 9.85
CA ILE A 309 -3.47 -41.56 11.19
C ILE A 309 -4.62 -41.14 12.11
N GLY A 310 -4.91 -41.96 13.12
CA GLY A 310 -5.85 -41.59 14.18
C GLY A 310 -5.20 -40.62 15.15
N ARG A 311 -5.88 -39.51 15.48
CA ARG A 311 -5.46 -38.59 16.55
C ARG A 311 -6.46 -38.66 17.71
N ASP A 312 -6.10 -39.46 18.72
CA ASP A 312 -6.81 -39.57 19.99
C ASP A 312 -6.35 -38.46 20.94
N GLU A 313 -7.29 -37.75 21.55
CA GLU A 313 -7.02 -36.64 22.48
C GLU A 313 -6.46 -37.12 23.83
N SER A 314 -6.56 -38.41 24.11
CA SER A 314 -6.07 -39.04 25.33
C SER A 314 -4.73 -39.79 25.14
N ASP A 315 -4.28 -39.99 23.89
CA ASP A 315 -3.07 -40.76 23.59
C ASP A 315 -2.27 -40.17 22.41
N ASP A 316 -1.46 -39.16 22.71
CA ASP A 316 -0.48 -38.61 21.77
C ASP A 316 0.59 -39.65 21.37
N ASN A 317 0.88 -40.67 22.19
CA ASN A 317 1.97 -41.62 21.91
C ASN A 317 1.62 -42.52 20.72
N SER A 318 0.36 -42.95 20.62
CA SER A 318 -0.12 -43.70 19.45
C SER A 318 0.08 -42.90 18.15
N ALA A 319 -0.25 -41.60 18.16
CA ALA A 319 -0.02 -40.74 17.00
C ALA A 319 1.48 -40.59 16.68
N VAL A 320 2.33 -40.40 17.69
CA VAL A 320 3.80 -40.35 17.53
C VAL A 320 4.34 -41.64 16.92
N HIS A 321 3.86 -42.81 17.36
CA HIS A 321 4.27 -44.10 16.82
C HIS A 321 3.87 -44.25 15.34
N GLN A 322 2.64 -43.87 14.97
CA GLN A 322 2.20 -43.92 13.58
C GLN A 322 2.99 -42.95 12.68
N ILE A 323 3.32 -41.74 13.17
CA ILE A 323 4.18 -40.80 12.43
C ILE A 323 5.58 -41.40 12.23
N ARG A 324 6.16 -41.97 13.30
CA ARG A 324 7.46 -42.65 13.24
C ARG A 324 7.45 -43.76 12.19
N ASP A 325 6.43 -44.62 12.23
CA ASP A 325 6.33 -45.78 11.35
C ASP A 325 6.12 -45.37 9.90
N PHE A 326 5.35 -44.30 9.65
CA PHE A 326 5.24 -43.69 8.34
C PHE A 326 6.60 -43.23 7.81
N ILE A 327 7.33 -42.38 8.55
CA ILE A 327 8.65 -41.91 8.12
C ILE A 327 9.61 -43.10 7.91
N ASN A 328 9.62 -44.06 8.83
CA ASN A 328 10.50 -45.23 8.78
C ASN A 328 10.18 -46.16 7.60
N SER A 329 8.91 -46.27 7.17
CA SER A 329 8.55 -47.02 5.96
C SER A 329 9.24 -46.46 4.71
N PHE A 330 9.38 -45.12 4.65
CA PHE A 330 10.13 -44.46 3.60
C PHE A 330 11.63 -44.59 3.80
N VAL A 331 12.15 -44.70 5.03
CA VAL A 331 13.57 -44.98 5.27
C VAL A 331 13.98 -46.35 4.72
N ILE A 332 13.14 -47.37 4.94
CA ILE A 332 13.41 -48.77 4.56
C ILE A 332 13.28 -48.99 3.05
N SER A 333 12.22 -48.47 2.42
CA SER A 333 12.04 -48.58 0.97
C SER A 333 12.90 -47.54 0.23
N LYS A 334 13.62 -47.95 -0.82
CA LYS A 334 14.36 -47.01 -1.69
C LYS A 334 13.56 -46.55 -2.91
N ASP A 335 12.53 -47.30 -3.28
CA ASP A 335 11.63 -46.95 -4.39
C ASP A 335 10.30 -46.40 -3.84
N HIS A 336 10.05 -45.14 -4.17
CA HIS A 336 8.86 -44.37 -3.77
C HIS A 336 7.97 -44.01 -4.96
N GLU A 337 8.29 -44.51 -6.15
CA GLU A 337 7.62 -44.11 -7.40
C GLU A 337 6.15 -44.51 -7.40
N ALA A 338 5.83 -45.71 -6.88
CA ALA A 338 4.44 -46.16 -6.73
C ALA A 338 3.61 -45.22 -5.84
N ALA A 339 4.15 -44.82 -4.69
CA ALA A 339 3.47 -43.88 -3.78
C ALA A 339 3.30 -42.49 -4.41
N ARG A 340 4.34 -41.99 -5.10
CA ARG A 340 4.28 -40.72 -5.85
C ARG A 340 3.28 -40.77 -6.99
N LYS A 341 3.13 -41.90 -7.68
CA LYS A 341 2.16 -42.04 -8.78
C LYS A 341 0.73 -42.04 -8.25
N GLU A 342 0.47 -42.76 -7.15
CA GLU A 342 -0.86 -42.84 -6.54
C GLU A 342 -1.36 -41.47 -6.02
N THR A 343 -0.46 -40.55 -5.65
CA THR A 343 -0.84 -39.14 -5.32
C THR A 343 -1.65 -38.46 -6.43
N THR A 344 -1.37 -38.78 -7.70
CA THR A 344 -2.05 -38.16 -8.84
C THR A 344 -3.52 -38.57 -8.89
N GLU A 345 -3.85 -39.80 -8.48
CA GLU A 345 -5.24 -40.29 -8.42
C GLU A 345 -6.05 -39.53 -7.37
N VAL A 346 -5.43 -39.22 -6.23
CA VAL A 346 -6.05 -38.42 -5.16
C VAL A 346 -6.31 -36.99 -5.64
N VAL A 347 -5.31 -36.36 -6.25
CA VAL A 347 -5.39 -34.96 -6.70
C VAL A 347 -6.45 -34.77 -7.77
N GLN A 348 -6.56 -35.66 -8.76
CA GLN A 348 -7.55 -35.51 -9.84
C GLN A 348 -9.00 -35.41 -9.32
N LYS A 349 -9.33 -36.06 -8.20
CA LYS A 349 -10.65 -35.90 -7.55
C LYS A 349 -10.75 -34.70 -6.63
N ALA A 350 -9.62 -34.12 -6.22
CA ALA A 350 -9.55 -32.92 -5.37
C ALA A 350 -9.46 -31.60 -6.15
N LEU A 351 -9.48 -31.64 -7.49
CA LEU A 351 -9.47 -30.46 -8.34
C LEU A 351 -10.79 -29.69 -8.29
N TRP A 352 -10.76 -28.38 -8.56
CA TRP A 352 -11.97 -27.55 -8.62
C TRP A 352 -13.03 -28.11 -9.57
N LYS A 353 -12.62 -28.65 -10.73
CA LYS A 353 -13.53 -29.30 -11.70
C LYS A 353 -14.38 -30.42 -11.07
N SER A 354 -13.88 -31.05 -10.02
CA SER A 354 -14.57 -32.13 -9.29
C SER A 354 -15.40 -31.59 -8.12
N PHE A 355 -14.94 -30.56 -7.41
CA PHE A 355 -15.61 -30.03 -6.22
C PHE A 355 -16.64 -28.94 -6.48
N ILE A 356 -16.58 -28.22 -7.61
CA ILE A 356 -17.46 -27.10 -7.92
C ILE A 356 -18.95 -27.48 -7.92
N ASN A 357 -19.27 -28.74 -8.25
CA ASN A 357 -20.65 -29.23 -8.25
C ASN A 357 -21.32 -29.15 -6.86
N HIS A 358 -20.56 -29.21 -5.77
CA HIS A 358 -21.10 -29.01 -4.43
C HIS A 358 -21.53 -27.55 -4.19
N TYR A 359 -20.84 -26.59 -4.80
CA TYR A 359 -21.23 -25.18 -4.77
C TYR A 359 -22.47 -24.92 -5.62
N TYR A 360 -22.56 -25.52 -6.82
CA TYR A 360 -23.77 -25.44 -7.62
C TYR A 360 -24.99 -26.01 -6.89
N LYS A 361 -24.82 -27.17 -6.23
CA LYS A 361 -25.86 -27.76 -5.38
C LYS A 361 -26.27 -26.84 -4.22
N SER A 362 -25.31 -26.15 -3.57
CA SER A 362 -25.65 -25.25 -2.48
C SER A 362 -26.41 -24.01 -2.96
N TRP A 363 -26.07 -23.48 -4.13
CA TRP A 363 -26.81 -22.36 -4.73
C TRP A 363 -28.20 -22.78 -5.19
N GLU A 364 -28.35 -23.96 -5.79
CA GLU A 364 -29.66 -24.51 -6.16
C GLU A 364 -30.57 -24.67 -4.94
N LEU A 365 -30.06 -25.25 -3.85
CA LEU A 365 -30.80 -25.36 -2.59
C LEU A 365 -31.16 -23.99 -2.01
N ALA A 366 -30.29 -22.98 -2.12
CA ALA A 366 -30.58 -21.63 -1.64
C ALA A 366 -31.70 -20.99 -2.45
N LEU A 367 -31.73 -21.22 -3.76
CA LEU A 367 -32.81 -20.78 -4.64
C LEU A 367 -34.13 -21.47 -4.30
N GLN A 368 -34.12 -22.77 -4.03
CA GLN A 368 -35.30 -23.54 -3.63
C GLN A 368 -35.86 -23.06 -2.28
N ASN A 369 -35.00 -22.93 -1.26
CA ASN A 369 -35.39 -22.53 0.10
C ASN A 369 -35.91 -21.08 0.18
N SER A 370 -35.51 -20.23 -0.76
CA SER A 370 -35.98 -18.83 -0.85
C SER A 370 -37.12 -18.62 -1.84
N ALA A 371 -37.55 -19.66 -2.58
CA ALA A 371 -38.51 -19.53 -3.69
C ALA A 371 -39.85 -18.91 -3.26
N SER A 372 -40.35 -19.27 -2.08
CA SER A 372 -41.59 -18.70 -1.54
C SER A 372 -41.49 -17.19 -1.28
N ARG A 373 -40.29 -16.67 -0.97
CA ARG A 373 -40.05 -15.26 -0.66
C ARG A 373 -39.84 -14.40 -1.91
N LYS A 374 -39.55 -15.00 -3.06
CA LYS A 374 -39.39 -14.30 -4.35
C LYS A 374 -40.70 -13.74 -4.92
N THR A 375 -41.84 -14.29 -4.52
CA THR A 375 -43.16 -13.83 -4.97
C THR A 375 -43.65 -12.58 -4.24
N VAL A 376 -43.02 -12.24 -3.11
CA VAL A 376 -43.27 -11.02 -2.33
C VAL A 376 -42.22 -9.99 -2.73
N LEU A 377 -42.31 -9.47 -3.96
CA LEU A 377 -41.55 -8.28 -4.32
C LEU A 377 -42.16 -7.11 -3.55
N PRO A 378 -41.43 -6.44 -2.63
CA PRO A 378 -41.94 -5.20 -2.07
C PRO A 378 -42.14 -4.22 -3.23
N LYS A 379 -43.28 -3.52 -3.22
CA LYS A 379 -43.41 -2.30 -4.03
C LYS A 379 -42.19 -1.46 -3.72
N ILE A 380 -41.37 -1.17 -4.73
CA ILE A 380 -40.35 -0.14 -4.63
C ILE A 380 -41.14 1.16 -4.43
N GLU A 381 -41.43 1.51 -3.18
CA GLU A 381 -41.85 2.85 -2.86
C GLU A 381 -40.65 3.73 -3.20
N LYS A 382 -40.78 4.50 -4.29
CA LYS A 382 -39.99 5.71 -4.42
C LYS A 382 -40.31 6.52 -3.18
N ILE A 383 -39.41 6.47 -2.20
CA ILE A 383 -39.43 7.41 -1.10
C ILE A 383 -39.17 8.76 -1.77
N GLU A 384 -40.23 9.55 -1.95
CA GLU A 384 -40.08 10.98 -2.13
C GLU A 384 -39.32 11.46 -0.91
N THR A 385 -38.05 11.79 -1.10
CA THR A 385 -37.22 12.39 -0.08
C THR A 385 -37.81 13.76 0.23
N ARG A 386 -38.76 13.80 1.16
CA ARG A 386 -38.93 14.98 2.00
C ARG A 386 -37.62 15.14 2.75
N VAL A 387 -36.89 16.19 2.39
CA VAL A 387 -35.79 16.70 3.20
C VAL A 387 -36.40 17.12 4.52
N VAL A 388 -36.42 16.22 5.49
CA VAL A 388 -36.57 16.59 6.89
C VAL A 388 -35.19 17.08 7.30
N GLU A 389 -34.99 18.39 7.22
CA GLU A 389 -33.91 19.00 7.99
C GLU A 389 -34.21 18.71 9.45
N ALA A 390 -33.51 17.72 10.00
CA ALA A 390 -33.44 17.56 11.43
C ALA A 390 -32.73 18.81 11.97
N GLN A 391 -33.50 19.83 12.35
CA GLN A 391 -33.03 20.89 13.24
C GLN A 391 -32.87 20.29 14.64
N ILE A 392 -31.94 19.34 14.76
CA ILE A 392 -31.23 19.18 16.00
C ILE A 392 -30.29 20.38 16.00
N GLN A 393 -30.57 21.41 16.80
CA GLN A 393 -29.50 22.25 17.29
C GLN A 393 -28.83 21.45 18.41
N PRO A 394 -27.74 20.72 18.15
CA PRO A 394 -26.97 20.22 19.26
C PRO A 394 -26.43 21.46 19.97
N ASP A 395 -26.66 21.53 21.28
CA ASP A 395 -26.01 22.50 22.18
C ASP A 395 -24.52 22.10 22.33
N ARG A 396 -23.85 21.96 21.18
CA ARG A 396 -22.43 21.68 21.07
C ARG A 396 -21.77 23.05 20.98
N PRO A 397 -20.85 23.38 21.90
CA PRO A 397 -20.06 24.59 21.74
C PRO A 397 -19.37 24.54 20.37
N GLU A 398 -19.78 25.42 19.45
CA GLU A 398 -19.02 25.71 18.24
C GLU A 398 -17.78 26.47 18.65
N TRP A 399 -16.70 25.73 18.88
CA TRP A 399 -15.38 26.32 19.08
C TRP A 399 -14.93 26.94 17.75
N LYS A 400 -15.34 28.18 17.50
CA LYS A 400 -14.77 28.99 16.43
C LYS A 400 -13.34 29.31 16.82
N LYS A 401 -12.40 28.76 16.07
CA LYS A 401 -10.98 29.06 16.27
C LYS A 401 -10.76 30.51 15.85
N ILE A 402 -10.72 31.41 16.84
CA ILE A 402 -10.38 32.82 16.62
C ILE A 402 -8.89 32.86 16.26
N ILE A 403 -8.60 33.25 15.02
CA ILE A 403 -7.22 33.54 14.59
C ILE A 403 -6.93 34.95 15.09
N VAL A 404 -6.11 35.06 16.13
CA VAL A 404 -5.66 36.36 16.66
C VAL A 404 -4.52 36.83 15.77
N GLU A 405 -4.78 37.84 14.95
CA GLU A 405 -3.82 38.44 14.03
C GLU A 405 -3.14 39.66 14.71
N SER A 406 -1.83 39.81 14.53
CA SER A 406 -1.04 41.01 14.91
C SER A 406 -1.53 42.28 14.18
N PRO A 407 -1.34 43.51 14.72
CA PRO A 407 -1.66 44.77 14.04
C PRO A 407 -1.04 44.92 12.63
N LEU A 408 0.20 44.44 12.45
CA LEU A 408 0.89 44.41 11.15
C LEU A 408 0.31 43.36 10.20
N THR A 409 -0.42 42.38 10.74
CA THR A 409 -1.11 41.34 9.98
C THR A 409 -2.62 41.55 9.89
N THR A 410 -3.22 42.56 10.53
CA THR A 410 -4.68 42.85 10.44
C THR A 410 -4.98 44.03 9.51
N SER A 411 -4.05 44.97 9.39
CA SER A 411 -4.15 46.08 8.44
C SER A 411 -3.83 45.60 7.01
N LYS A 412 -4.35 46.30 5.98
CA LYS A 412 -3.91 46.18 4.57
C LYS A 412 -2.49 46.76 4.41
N HIS A 413 -1.58 46.36 5.28
CA HIS A 413 -0.22 46.87 5.31
C HIS A 413 0.61 46.17 4.23
N PRO A 414 1.44 46.92 3.48
CA PRO A 414 2.33 46.37 2.46
C PRO A 414 3.12 45.13 2.88
N LEU A 415 3.64 45.11 4.11
CA LEU A 415 4.38 43.97 4.66
C LEU A 415 3.56 42.68 4.71
N LYS A 416 2.26 42.74 5.05
CA LYS A 416 1.39 41.56 5.09
C LYS A 416 1.21 41.02 3.67
N GLU A 417 0.87 41.89 2.72
CA GLU A 417 0.64 41.49 1.33
C GLU A 417 1.88 40.85 0.71
N ILE A 418 3.05 41.43 0.96
CA ILE A 418 4.33 40.84 0.53
C ILE A 418 4.56 39.51 1.26
N ALA A 419 4.35 39.42 2.58
CA ALA A 419 4.62 38.19 3.34
C ALA A 419 3.76 36.99 2.92
N PHE A 420 2.51 37.22 2.51
CA PHE A 420 1.56 36.19 2.07
C PHE A 420 1.68 35.81 0.59
N ASN A 421 2.57 36.46 -0.17
CA ASN A 421 2.85 36.13 -1.56
C ASN A 421 4.30 35.70 -1.73
N LEU A 422 4.56 34.48 -2.20
CA LEU A 422 5.91 33.92 -2.26
C LEU A 422 6.88 34.65 -3.20
N TRP A 423 6.44 35.64 -3.98
CA TRP A 423 7.32 36.51 -4.76
C TRP A 423 8.52 37.05 -3.97
N TRP A 424 8.34 37.33 -2.67
CA TRP A 424 9.43 37.77 -1.82
C TRP A 424 10.60 36.79 -1.79
N SER A 425 10.36 35.48 -1.98
CA SER A 425 11.36 34.44 -1.77
C SER A 425 12.36 34.30 -2.91
N TRP A 426 12.09 34.91 -4.07
CA TRP A 426 13.04 35.00 -5.19
C TRP A 426 13.34 36.45 -5.58
N ASN A 427 12.98 37.42 -4.74
CA ASN A 427 13.34 38.81 -4.89
C ASN A 427 14.34 39.25 -3.79
N PRO A 428 15.62 39.50 -4.12
CA PRO A 428 16.63 39.82 -3.12
C PRO A 428 16.29 41.04 -2.24
N GLU A 429 15.70 42.10 -2.81
CA GLU A 429 15.34 43.30 -2.05
C GLU A 429 14.23 43.03 -1.03
N ALA A 430 13.29 42.14 -1.35
CA ALA A 430 12.24 41.70 -0.43
C ALA A 430 12.77 40.77 0.66
N VAL A 431 13.68 39.84 0.34
CA VAL A 431 14.35 39.01 1.36
C VAL A 431 15.10 39.87 2.36
N GLU A 432 15.91 40.82 1.87
CA GLU A 432 16.67 41.72 2.73
C GLU A 432 15.77 42.69 3.52
N LEU A 433 14.58 43.03 3.02
CA LEU A 433 13.59 43.81 3.77
C LEU A 433 13.17 43.05 5.04
N PHE A 434 12.78 41.78 4.92
CA PHE A 434 12.40 40.97 6.08
C PHE A 434 13.60 40.67 6.99
N GLU A 435 14.77 40.38 6.43
CA GLU A 435 15.99 40.18 7.22
C GLU A 435 16.34 41.43 8.06
N SER A 436 16.11 42.63 7.52
CA SER A 436 16.44 43.89 8.21
C SER A 436 15.57 44.20 9.44
N ILE A 437 14.44 43.51 9.61
CA ILE A 437 13.58 43.65 10.80
C ILE A 437 14.31 43.11 12.03
N ASN A 438 14.79 41.86 11.95
CA ASN A 438 15.60 41.22 12.97
C ASN A 438 16.34 40.04 12.34
N PRO A 439 17.65 40.16 12.04
CA PRO A 439 18.39 39.12 11.32
C PRO A 439 18.46 37.79 12.07
N ASP A 440 18.57 37.81 13.40
CA ASP A 440 18.63 36.60 14.20
C ASP A 440 17.28 35.89 14.24
N ARG A 441 16.20 36.65 14.53
CA ARG A 441 14.85 36.10 14.56
C ARG A 441 14.40 35.59 13.18
N TRP A 442 14.78 36.28 12.10
CA TRP A 442 14.55 35.84 10.71
C TRP A 442 15.08 34.43 10.45
N ARG A 443 16.28 34.13 10.96
CA ARG A 443 16.90 32.80 10.88
C ARG A 443 16.22 31.79 11.79
N GLU A 444 15.88 32.16 13.02
CA GLU A 444 15.20 31.29 14.00
C GLU A 444 13.85 30.81 13.50
N VAL A 445 13.08 31.69 12.84
CA VAL A 445 11.77 31.33 12.28
C VAL A 445 11.87 30.57 10.95
N GLY A 446 13.08 30.27 10.48
CA GLY A 446 13.32 29.51 9.25
C GLY A 446 13.04 30.30 7.97
N TYR A 447 13.35 31.60 7.97
CA TYR A 447 13.14 32.49 6.82
C TYR A 447 11.65 32.55 6.41
N ASN A 448 10.75 32.64 7.40
CA ASN A 448 9.31 32.74 7.20
C ASN A 448 8.82 34.13 7.64
N PRO A 449 8.35 34.98 6.70
CA PRO A 449 7.98 36.35 7.03
C PRO A 449 6.70 36.43 7.87
N VAL A 450 5.77 35.50 7.70
CA VAL A 450 4.56 35.43 8.52
C VAL A 450 4.93 35.17 9.99
N ARG A 451 5.78 34.17 10.25
CA ARG A 451 6.27 33.89 11.61
C ARG A 451 7.09 35.03 12.19
N LEU A 452 7.92 35.69 11.36
CA LEU A 452 8.70 36.83 11.80
C LEU A 452 7.77 37.96 12.30
N LEU A 453 6.77 38.33 11.50
CA LEU A 453 5.85 39.41 11.84
C LEU A 453 4.98 39.07 13.06
N GLU A 454 4.53 37.82 13.20
CA GLU A 454 3.79 37.34 14.38
C GLU A 454 4.63 37.32 15.66
N SER A 455 5.95 37.17 15.53
CA SER A 455 6.87 37.08 16.66
C SER A 455 7.30 38.43 17.25
N LEU A 456 6.89 39.55 16.64
CA LEU A 456 7.24 40.90 17.09
C LEU A 456 6.35 41.32 18.28
N SER A 457 6.93 41.99 19.28
CA SER A 457 6.16 42.65 20.33
C SER A 457 5.54 43.96 19.83
N LEU A 458 4.53 44.48 20.54
CA LEU A 458 3.90 45.77 20.20
C LEU A 458 4.94 46.90 20.15
N ASP A 459 5.85 46.97 21.11
CA ASP A 459 6.93 47.97 21.14
C ASP A 459 7.88 47.86 19.93
N GLU A 460 8.19 46.63 19.48
CA GLU A 460 9.01 46.40 18.29
C GLU A 460 8.26 46.87 17.04
N ILE A 461 6.96 46.61 16.95
CA ILE A 461 6.08 47.05 15.86
C ILE A 461 6.04 48.58 15.79
N GLU A 462 5.82 49.27 16.92
CA GLU A 462 5.76 50.73 16.97
C GLU A 462 7.11 51.37 16.58
N LYS A 463 8.23 50.78 17.01
CA LYS A 463 9.58 51.21 16.61
C LYS A 463 9.85 51.03 15.12
N LEU A 464 9.38 49.93 14.53
CA LEU A 464 9.50 49.68 13.09
C LEU A 464 8.67 50.68 12.30
N LEU A 465 7.41 50.88 12.69
CA LEU A 465 6.48 51.79 12.02
C LEU A 465 6.88 53.27 12.15
N SER A 466 7.61 53.65 13.19
CA SER A 466 8.16 55.01 13.34
C SER A 466 9.50 55.23 12.61
N ASN A 467 10.13 54.17 12.10
CA ASN A 467 11.41 54.26 11.41
C ASN A 467 11.23 54.65 9.93
N LYS A 468 11.44 55.93 9.63
CA LYS A 468 11.33 56.47 8.27
C LYS A 468 12.16 55.71 7.22
N LYS A 469 13.41 55.36 7.52
CA LYS A 469 14.28 54.63 6.57
C LYS A 469 13.74 53.24 6.24
N PHE A 470 13.15 52.58 7.22
CA PHE A 470 12.52 51.27 7.03
C PHE A 470 11.25 51.40 6.18
N ASN A 471 10.38 52.37 6.49
CA ASN A 471 9.15 52.60 5.71
C ASN A 471 9.45 52.99 4.26
N ASP A 472 10.43 53.86 4.00
CA ASP A 472 10.86 54.20 2.64
C ASP A 472 11.31 52.94 1.85
N ARG A 473 11.94 51.98 2.55
CA ARG A 473 12.33 50.69 1.98
C ARG A 473 11.12 49.80 1.71
N VAL A 474 10.16 49.73 2.62
CA VAL A 474 8.89 49.00 2.45
C VAL A 474 8.16 49.53 1.21
N ASP A 475 7.99 50.84 1.09
CA ASP A 475 7.29 51.47 -0.03
C ASP A 475 7.98 51.17 -1.36
N LYS A 476 9.31 51.26 -1.40
CA LYS A 476 10.10 50.92 -2.61
C LYS A 476 9.88 49.48 -3.06
N VAL A 477 9.93 48.52 -2.12
CA VAL A 477 9.71 47.09 -2.44
C VAL A 477 8.25 46.85 -2.84
N TYR A 478 7.31 47.52 -2.17
CA TYR A 478 5.89 47.37 -2.44
C TYR A 478 5.49 47.91 -3.81
N VAL A 479 6.03 49.05 -4.25
CA VAL A 479 5.82 49.55 -5.62
C VAL A 479 6.31 48.53 -6.66
N LYS A 480 7.45 47.88 -6.43
CA LYS A 480 7.94 46.81 -7.31
C LYS A 480 7.00 45.61 -7.32
N PHE A 481 6.53 45.19 -6.15
CA PHE A 481 5.59 44.09 -6.01
C PHE A 481 4.26 44.37 -6.73
N GLN A 482 3.69 45.57 -6.54
CA GLN A 482 2.45 45.98 -7.20
C GLN A 482 2.63 46.07 -8.73
N ASN A 483 3.75 46.62 -9.21
CA ASN A 483 4.04 46.63 -10.64
C ASN A 483 4.18 45.21 -11.22
N TYR A 484 4.79 44.29 -10.47
CA TYR A 484 4.90 42.89 -10.85
C TYR A 484 3.52 42.22 -10.94
N LEU A 485 2.65 42.42 -9.94
CA LEU A 485 1.30 41.85 -9.94
C LEU A 485 0.41 42.46 -11.03
N LYS A 486 0.52 43.76 -11.30
CA LYS A 486 -0.27 44.45 -12.34
C LYS A 486 -0.06 43.87 -13.74
N ALA A 487 1.09 43.23 -14.00
CA ALA A 487 1.29 42.52 -15.26
C ALA A 487 0.28 41.36 -15.47
N ALA A 488 -0.33 40.84 -14.40
CA ALA A 488 -1.36 39.80 -14.48
C ALA A 488 -2.60 40.23 -15.28
N ASP A 489 -2.87 41.52 -15.42
CA ASP A 489 -3.95 42.07 -16.25
C ASP A 489 -3.80 41.70 -17.73
N LYS A 490 -2.57 41.34 -18.15
CA LYS A 490 -2.21 40.94 -19.51
C LYS A 490 -1.99 39.43 -19.65
N LYS A 491 -2.54 38.62 -18.75
CA LYS A 491 -2.48 37.16 -18.88
C LYS A 491 -3.20 36.70 -20.15
N PRO A 492 -2.74 35.64 -20.82
CA PRO A 492 -3.47 35.03 -21.92
C PRO A 492 -4.86 34.53 -21.47
N ASP A 493 -5.83 34.55 -22.37
CA ASP A 493 -7.19 34.05 -22.10
C ASP A 493 -7.18 32.56 -21.75
N LYS A 494 -6.35 31.77 -22.44
CA LYS A 494 -6.24 30.32 -22.26
C LYS A 494 -5.65 29.95 -20.91
N GLN A 495 -6.38 29.16 -20.13
CA GLN A 495 -6.04 28.79 -18.76
C GLN A 495 -5.58 27.33 -18.65
N LEU A 496 -4.49 27.11 -17.89
CA LEU A 496 -3.96 25.79 -17.54
C LEU A 496 -4.27 25.44 -16.08
N ALA A 497 -4.72 24.22 -15.81
CA ALA A 497 -4.76 23.66 -14.47
C ALA A 497 -3.62 22.64 -14.28
N TYR A 498 -2.71 22.93 -13.35
CA TYR A 498 -1.55 22.09 -13.05
C TYR A 498 -1.77 21.30 -11.77
N PHE A 499 -1.69 19.97 -11.84
CA PHE A 499 -1.89 19.08 -10.70
C PHE A 499 -0.57 18.42 -10.32
N SER A 500 -0.24 18.45 -9.03
CA SER A 500 0.94 17.77 -8.48
C SER A 500 0.66 17.31 -7.05
N MET A 501 1.24 16.16 -6.70
CA MET A 501 1.20 15.64 -5.33
C MET A 501 2.07 16.47 -4.38
N GLU A 502 3.12 17.11 -4.89
CA GLU A 502 4.08 17.87 -4.09
C GLU A 502 4.53 19.16 -4.77
N TYR A 503 4.91 20.16 -3.96
CA TYR A 503 5.39 21.48 -4.39
C TYR A 503 6.55 21.99 -3.52
N GLY A 504 7.73 22.07 -4.12
CA GLY A 504 8.96 22.59 -3.54
C GLY A 504 9.08 24.10 -3.73
N LEU A 505 8.38 24.87 -2.89
CA LEU A 505 8.25 26.32 -3.07
C LEU A 505 9.34 27.10 -2.32
N GLN A 506 9.28 27.03 -0.99
CA GLN A 506 10.18 27.71 -0.06
C GLN A 506 10.27 26.86 1.22
N ALA A 507 11.41 26.89 1.90
CA ALA A 507 11.73 25.96 2.99
C ALA A 507 10.75 25.96 4.19
N SER A 508 9.95 27.01 4.37
CA SER A 508 8.95 27.10 5.43
C SER A 508 7.65 26.34 5.12
N ILE A 509 7.40 25.99 3.85
CA ILE A 509 6.22 25.24 3.41
C ILE A 509 6.65 23.82 3.10
N GLN A 510 6.32 22.89 3.99
CA GLN A 510 6.82 21.53 3.92
C GLN A 510 5.83 20.60 3.22
N ILE A 511 5.62 20.81 1.91
CA ILE A 511 4.68 20.01 1.08
C ILE A 511 5.38 19.29 -0.08
N TYR A 512 6.66 18.94 0.10
CA TYR A 512 7.45 18.19 -0.87
C TYR A 512 8.50 17.30 -0.19
N SER A 513 9.04 16.33 -0.94
CA SER A 513 10.12 15.46 -0.50
C SER A 513 11.29 15.38 -1.48
N GLY A 514 11.05 15.56 -2.79
CA GLY A 514 12.05 15.26 -3.81
C GLY A 514 12.09 16.21 -5.01
N GLY A 515 12.75 15.75 -6.07
CA GLY A 515 12.96 16.51 -7.30
C GLY A 515 11.68 16.83 -8.06
N LEU A 516 10.66 15.96 -7.98
CA LEU A 516 9.34 16.20 -8.57
C LEU A 516 8.70 17.47 -7.99
N GLY A 517 8.75 17.62 -6.66
CA GLY A 517 8.23 18.80 -5.98
C GLY A 517 9.04 20.05 -6.31
N ILE A 518 10.37 19.97 -6.31
CA ILE A 518 11.23 21.11 -6.70
C ILE A 518 10.90 21.60 -8.11
N LEU A 519 10.76 20.69 -9.07
CA LEU A 519 10.37 21.04 -10.43
C LEU A 519 8.99 21.70 -10.46
N ALA A 520 8.00 21.13 -9.77
CA ALA A 520 6.67 21.72 -9.70
C ALA A 520 6.72 23.16 -9.15
N GLY A 521 7.49 23.40 -8.08
CA GLY A 521 7.64 24.73 -7.51
C GLY A 521 8.34 25.72 -8.44
N ASP A 522 9.42 25.31 -9.09
CA ASP A 522 10.13 26.14 -10.08
C ASP A 522 9.28 26.41 -11.32
N TYR A 523 8.47 25.44 -11.74
CA TYR A 523 7.53 25.61 -12.84
C TYR A 523 6.47 26.67 -12.53
N LEU A 524 5.91 26.69 -11.31
CA LEU A 524 4.96 27.73 -10.90
C LEU A 524 5.61 29.11 -10.80
N LYS A 525 6.84 29.21 -10.30
CA LYS A 525 7.59 30.49 -10.26
C LYS A 525 7.88 31.01 -11.67
N GLN A 526 8.36 30.14 -12.56
CA GLN A 526 8.63 30.51 -13.96
C GLN A 526 7.34 30.88 -14.70
N ALA A 527 6.24 30.16 -14.47
CA ALA A 527 4.93 30.48 -15.03
C ALA A 527 4.43 31.85 -14.53
N SER A 528 4.68 32.16 -13.26
CA SER A 528 4.42 33.48 -12.69
C SER A 528 5.22 34.56 -13.41
N ASP A 529 6.55 34.43 -13.50
CA ASP A 529 7.43 35.42 -14.13
C ASP A 529 7.10 35.62 -15.62
N SER A 530 6.75 34.53 -16.31
CA SER A 530 6.36 34.52 -17.72
C SER A 530 4.89 34.94 -17.96
N ASN A 531 4.18 35.38 -16.92
CA ASN A 531 2.78 35.83 -16.97
C ASN A 531 1.80 34.82 -17.59
N LYS A 532 1.97 33.53 -17.32
CA LYS A 532 1.06 32.50 -17.82
C LYS A 532 -0.24 32.47 -17.01
N ASN A 533 -1.35 32.14 -17.66
CA ASN A 533 -2.62 31.93 -16.99
C ASN A 533 -2.69 30.47 -16.51
N LEU A 534 -2.19 30.23 -15.31
CA LEU A 534 -2.09 28.91 -14.70
C LEU A 534 -2.69 28.96 -13.30
N ILE A 535 -3.45 27.93 -12.94
CA ILE A 535 -3.86 27.63 -11.57
C ILE A 535 -3.25 26.28 -11.18
N ALA A 536 -2.80 26.14 -9.95
CA ALA A 536 -2.21 24.90 -9.47
C ALA A 536 -3.05 24.25 -8.38
N VAL A 537 -3.04 22.92 -8.31
CA VAL A 537 -3.80 22.14 -7.33
C VAL A 537 -2.91 21.08 -6.68
N GLY A 538 -3.02 20.94 -5.36
CA GLY A 538 -2.26 19.98 -4.56
C GLY A 538 -2.95 19.62 -3.24
N LEU A 539 -2.19 18.96 -2.37
CA LEU A 539 -2.61 18.62 -1.01
C LEU A 539 -1.81 19.42 0.02
N LEU A 540 -2.46 19.86 1.10
CA LEU A 540 -1.80 20.54 2.21
C LEU A 540 -1.41 19.53 3.29
N TYR A 541 -0.13 19.16 3.35
CA TYR A 541 0.34 18.19 4.34
C TYR A 541 0.53 18.78 5.73
N ARG A 542 0.00 18.09 6.74
CA ARG A 542 0.12 18.50 8.15
C ARG A 542 1.55 18.38 8.68
N GLN A 543 2.31 17.44 8.14
CA GLN A 543 3.71 17.18 8.48
C GLN A 543 4.53 17.29 7.19
N GLY A 544 5.72 17.91 7.29
CA GLY A 544 6.73 17.77 6.26
C GLY A 544 7.22 16.33 6.13
N TYR A 545 8.08 16.06 5.13
CA TYR A 545 8.61 14.72 4.89
C TYR A 545 9.24 14.11 6.16
N PHE A 546 10.33 14.69 6.67
CA PHE A 546 10.77 14.59 8.06
C PHE A 546 11.98 15.51 8.27
N LYS A 547 12.25 15.88 9.53
CA LYS A 547 13.53 16.48 9.90
C LYS A 547 14.51 15.35 10.23
N GLN A 548 15.60 15.28 9.47
CA GLN A 548 16.66 14.29 9.67
C GLN A 548 17.55 14.71 10.85
N PHE A 549 17.73 13.81 11.81
CA PHE A 549 18.75 13.90 12.84
C PHE A 549 19.73 12.75 12.67
N ILE A 550 21.01 13.04 12.81
CA ILE A 550 22.05 12.00 12.85
C ILE A 550 22.50 11.95 14.31
N ASN A 551 22.27 10.81 14.96
CA ASN A 551 22.69 10.64 16.36
C ASN A 551 24.21 10.43 16.45
N TYR A 552 24.74 10.40 17.68
CA TYR A 552 26.17 10.21 17.95
C TYR A 552 26.73 8.87 17.43
N LYS A 553 25.88 7.90 17.07
CA LYS A 553 26.27 6.61 16.47
C LYS A 553 26.24 6.64 14.94
N GLY A 554 25.86 7.77 14.33
CA GLY A 554 25.69 7.88 12.88
C GLY A 554 24.34 7.34 12.37
N GLU A 555 23.38 7.06 13.24
CA GLU A 555 22.05 6.57 12.85
C GLU A 555 21.12 7.75 12.52
N GLN A 556 20.34 7.60 11.45
CA GLN A 556 19.29 8.54 11.08
C GLN A 556 18.06 8.37 11.98
N ILE A 557 17.60 9.46 12.58
CA ILE A 557 16.34 9.58 13.30
C ILE A 557 15.45 10.55 12.52
N ALA A 558 14.22 10.12 12.22
CA ALA A 558 13.22 10.95 11.56
C ALA A 558 12.32 11.61 12.61
N GLU A 559 12.35 12.95 12.69
CA GLU A 559 11.41 13.73 13.51
C GLU A 559 10.34 14.36 12.62
N TYR A 560 9.07 14.06 12.88
CA TYR A 560 7.94 14.66 12.17
C TYR A 560 7.38 15.84 12.97
N LYS A 561 7.42 17.04 12.40
CA LYS A 561 6.85 18.24 13.03
C LYS A 561 5.55 18.64 12.36
N LEU A 562 4.54 18.89 13.19
CA LEU A 562 3.27 19.44 12.73
C LEU A 562 3.45 20.90 12.31
N GLN A 563 3.01 21.22 11.11
CA GLN A 563 2.98 22.59 10.60
C GLN A 563 1.82 23.36 11.24
N LYS A 564 2.11 24.54 11.78
CA LYS A 564 1.08 25.49 12.22
C LYS A 564 0.64 26.31 11.00
N PHE A 565 -0.46 25.90 10.36
CA PHE A 565 -0.97 26.54 9.14
C PHE A 565 -1.26 28.04 9.28
N THR A 566 -1.61 28.51 10.49
CA THR A 566 -1.81 29.94 10.76
C THR A 566 -0.53 30.77 10.58
N GLN A 567 0.64 30.14 10.67
CA GLN A 567 1.95 30.78 10.55
C GLN A 567 2.61 30.53 9.20
N LEU A 568 1.83 30.11 8.21
CA LEU A 568 2.27 29.92 6.83
C LEU A 568 1.59 30.99 5.96
N PRO A 569 2.14 31.31 4.77
CA PRO A 569 1.51 32.22 3.82
C PRO A 569 0.32 31.54 3.13
N LEU A 570 -0.67 31.10 3.92
CA LEU A 570 -1.87 30.41 3.52
C LEU A 570 -3.07 31.34 3.72
N ALA A 571 -3.84 31.57 2.67
CA ALA A 571 -5.13 32.24 2.74
C ALA A 571 -6.26 31.19 2.75
N PRO A 572 -7.29 31.35 3.60
CA PRO A 572 -8.48 30.50 3.53
C PRO A 572 -9.24 30.79 2.22
N VAL A 573 -9.71 29.74 1.55
CA VAL A 573 -10.55 29.90 0.35
C VAL A 573 -12.01 29.97 0.80
N ARG A 574 -12.65 31.10 0.50
CA ARG A 574 -14.01 31.40 0.93
C ARG A 574 -14.95 31.54 -0.26
N ASP A 575 -16.19 31.12 -0.08
CA ASP A 575 -17.28 31.33 -1.04
C ASP A 575 -17.88 32.74 -0.92
N GLU A 576 -18.93 33.02 -1.71
CA GLU A 576 -19.64 34.29 -1.73
C GLU A 576 -20.30 34.65 -0.38
N HIS A 577 -20.53 33.66 0.48
CA HIS A 577 -21.10 33.84 1.81
C HIS A 577 -20.04 33.99 2.92
N GLY A 578 -18.75 33.94 2.56
CA GLY A 578 -17.64 33.99 3.50
C GLY A 578 -17.35 32.65 4.20
N GLU A 579 -18.02 31.57 3.80
CA GLU A 579 -17.82 30.24 4.34
C GLU A 579 -16.67 29.50 3.64
N TRP A 580 -16.11 28.49 4.30
CA TRP A 580 -15.03 27.71 3.70
C TRP A 580 -15.51 26.96 2.46
N VAL A 581 -14.78 27.10 1.34
CA VAL A 581 -14.98 26.23 0.19
C VAL A 581 -14.55 24.81 0.57
N LYS A 582 -15.52 23.89 0.51
CA LYS A 582 -15.35 22.47 0.85
C LYS A 582 -15.79 21.60 -0.31
N VAL A 583 -15.02 20.55 -0.59
CA VAL A 583 -15.38 19.50 -1.55
C VAL A 583 -15.58 18.19 -0.82
N LYS A 584 -16.53 17.38 -1.28
CA LYS A 584 -16.82 16.06 -0.71
C LYS A 584 -16.44 14.98 -1.70
N ILE A 585 -15.82 13.91 -1.24
CA ILE A 585 -15.42 12.73 -2.02
C ILE A 585 -16.07 11.50 -1.39
N ALA A 586 -16.71 10.67 -2.19
CA ALA A 586 -17.36 9.46 -1.71
C ALA A 586 -16.31 8.36 -1.48
N LEU A 587 -16.22 7.86 -0.25
CA LEU A 587 -15.47 6.67 0.13
C LEU A 587 -16.47 5.56 0.57
N PRO A 588 -16.02 4.30 0.71
CA PRO A 588 -16.89 3.21 1.16
C PRO A 588 -17.60 3.53 2.47
N GLY A 589 -18.93 3.61 2.40
CA GLY A 589 -19.81 3.84 3.54
C GLY A 589 -19.84 5.27 4.10
N ARG A 590 -19.06 6.23 3.55
CA ARG A 590 -19.04 7.62 4.05
C ARG A 590 -18.44 8.62 3.05
N PRO A 591 -18.84 9.90 3.09
CA PRO A 591 -18.10 10.96 2.41
C PRO A 591 -16.92 11.44 3.25
N VAL A 592 -15.81 11.80 2.59
CA VAL A 592 -14.71 12.59 3.17
C VAL A 592 -14.77 14.00 2.62
N THR A 593 -14.67 14.98 3.50
CA THR A 593 -14.74 16.40 3.15
C THR A 593 -13.34 17.02 3.20
N ALA A 594 -12.94 17.76 2.17
CA ALA A 594 -11.69 18.51 2.16
C ALA A 594 -12.00 20.00 2.01
N LYS A 595 -11.39 20.84 2.85
CA LYS A 595 -11.45 22.31 2.70
C LYS A 595 -10.27 22.81 1.87
N ALA A 596 -10.40 23.97 1.27
CA ALA A 596 -9.37 24.56 0.43
C ALA A 596 -8.60 25.71 1.10
N TRP A 597 -7.28 25.71 0.90
CA TRP A 597 -6.37 26.81 1.19
C TRP A 597 -5.74 27.32 -0.10
N LYS A 598 -5.28 28.58 -0.10
CA LYS A 598 -4.61 29.21 -1.24
C LYS A 598 -3.23 29.73 -0.81
N ILE A 599 -2.23 29.52 -1.67
CA ILE A 599 -0.92 30.19 -1.62
C ILE A 599 -0.77 30.98 -2.92
N ASP A 600 -0.36 32.25 -2.82
CA ASP A 600 -0.01 33.04 -4.00
C ASP A 600 1.49 32.90 -4.31
N ILE A 601 1.79 32.32 -5.47
CA ILE A 601 3.16 32.16 -5.99
C ILE A 601 3.35 33.24 -7.05
N GLY A 602 3.68 34.44 -6.59
CA GLY A 602 3.68 35.62 -7.44
C GLY A 602 2.27 35.88 -7.99
N ARG A 603 2.09 35.64 -9.29
CA ARG A 603 0.83 35.80 -10.03
C ARG A 603 0.04 34.49 -10.15
N ILE A 604 0.58 33.36 -9.70
CA ILE A 604 -0.05 32.05 -9.85
C ILE A 604 -0.69 31.61 -8.53
N PRO A 605 -2.00 31.35 -8.50
CA PRO A 605 -2.65 30.76 -7.34
C PRO A 605 -2.41 29.25 -7.28
N LEU A 606 -1.94 28.77 -6.13
CA LEU A 606 -1.88 27.35 -5.77
C LEU A 606 -2.95 27.05 -4.72
N TYR A 607 -3.87 26.17 -5.07
CA TYR A 607 -4.91 25.68 -4.18
C TYR A 607 -4.52 24.33 -3.56
N LEU A 608 -4.70 24.19 -2.26
CA LEU A 608 -4.31 23.01 -1.50
C LEU A 608 -5.50 22.48 -0.70
N LEU A 609 -5.80 21.19 -0.87
CA LEU A 609 -6.87 20.49 -0.16
C LEU A 609 -6.38 19.94 1.19
N ASP A 610 -7.20 20.10 2.22
CA ASP A 610 -6.92 19.69 3.60
C ASP A 610 -8.09 18.89 4.18
N THR A 611 -7.82 17.64 4.59
CA THR A 611 -8.82 16.76 5.24
C THR A 611 -8.77 16.81 6.76
N ASP A 612 -7.82 17.53 7.38
CA ASP A 612 -7.73 17.72 8.84
C ASP A 612 -8.79 18.71 9.34
N ILE A 613 -10.06 18.24 9.32
CA ILE A 613 -11.25 18.97 9.73
C ILE A 613 -12.14 18.12 10.63
N THR A 614 -12.93 18.77 11.46
CA THR A 614 -13.73 18.11 12.50
C THR A 614 -14.86 17.25 11.94
N GLU A 615 -15.35 17.56 10.73
CA GLU A 615 -16.39 16.79 10.04
C GLU A 615 -15.92 15.39 9.62
N ASN A 616 -14.61 15.20 9.47
CA ASN A 616 -14.02 13.92 9.11
C ASN A 616 -13.71 13.06 10.34
N THR A 617 -13.74 11.74 10.14
CA THR A 617 -13.26 10.78 11.16
C THR A 617 -11.77 10.99 11.43
N PRO A 618 -11.25 10.62 12.62
CA PRO A 618 -9.82 10.72 12.91
C PRO A 618 -8.93 10.03 11.88
N GLU A 619 -9.39 8.92 11.28
CA GLU A 619 -8.67 8.21 10.23
C GLU A 619 -8.61 9.02 8.93
N ASP A 620 -9.73 9.61 8.49
CA ASP A 620 -9.79 10.36 7.23
C ASP A 620 -9.02 11.70 7.30
N ARG A 621 -8.89 12.28 8.49
CA ARG A 621 -8.00 13.44 8.71
C ARG A 621 -6.55 13.13 8.39
N THR A 622 -6.13 11.87 8.56
CA THR A 622 -4.74 11.48 8.32
C THR A 622 -4.37 11.46 6.83
N ILE A 623 -5.35 11.49 5.91
CA ILE A 623 -5.10 11.49 4.45
C ILE A 623 -4.16 12.62 4.06
N THR A 624 -4.30 13.81 4.66
CA THR A 624 -3.39 14.95 4.42
C THR A 624 -2.34 15.13 5.52
N TYR A 625 -1.95 14.08 6.25
CA TYR A 625 -0.90 14.21 7.27
C TYR A 625 0.51 14.16 6.70
N GLN A 626 0.81 13.19 5.84
CA GLN A 626 2.16 12.94 5.34
C GLN A 626 2.15 12.69 3.84
N LEU A 627 3.12 13.27 3.13
CA LEU A 627 3.41 12.98 1.74
C LEU A 627 4.03 11.57 1.62
N TYR A 628 3.49 10.73 0.74
CA TYR A 628 3.94 9.34 0.53
C TYR A 628 3.88 8.45 1.80
N GLY A 629 3.03 8.79 2.77
CA GLY A 629 2.81 7.99 3.98
C GLY A 629 1.75 6.90 3.82
N GLY A 630 1.71 5.97 4.78
CA GLY A 630 0.67 4.94 4.87
C GLY A 630 0.88 3.71 3.97
N ASN A 631 -0.21 3.00 3.68
CA ASN A 631 -0.24 1.81 2.81
C ASN A 631 -0.87 2.15 1.44
N ASN A 632 -0.98 1.17 0.54
CA ASN A 632 -1.58 1.36 -0.79
C ASN A 632 -3.01 1.94 -0.75
N GLU A 633 -3.81 1.60 0.25
CA GLU A 633 -5.16 2.16 0.41
C GLU A 633 -5.11 3.65 0.82
N HIS A 634 -4.21 4.01 1.73
CA HIS A 634 -3.98 5.41 2.09
C HIS A 634 -3.52 6.23 0.88
N ARG A 635 -2.65 5.65 0.06
CA ARG A 635 -2.18 6.24 -1.19
C ARG A 635 -3.33 6.49 -2.17
N LEU A 636 -4.18 5.48 -2.38
CA LEU A 636 -5.39 5.60 -3.19
C LEU A 636 -6.29 6.75 -2.72
N LYS A 637 -6.53 6.85 -1.40
CA LYS A 637 -7.32 7.95 -0.81
C LYS A 637 -6.71 9.31 -1.11
N GLN A 638 -5.39 9.47 -0.99
CA GLN A 638 -4.71 10.73 -1.32
C GLN A 638 -4.90 11.12 -2.79
N GLU A 639 -4.71 10.18 -3.70
CA GLU A 639 -4.87 10.42 -5.14
C GLU A 639 -6.33 10.72 -5.52
N MET A 640 -7.30 10.12 -4.84
CA MET A 640 -8.71 10.46 -4.98
C MET A 640 -9.00 11.90 -4.51
N ILE A 641 -8.47 12.33 -3.35
CA ILE A 641 -8.63 13.72 -2.90
C ILE A 641 -7.97 14.69 -3.88
N LEU A 642 -6.76 14.39 -4.37
CA LEU A 642 -6.04 15.22 -5.32
C LEU A 642 -6.78 15.33 -6.67
N GLY A 643 -7.05 14.19 -7.31
CA GLY A 643 -7.64 14.13 -8.64
C GLY A 643 -9.11 14.54 -8.64
N LEU A 644 -9.97 13.81 -7.92
CA LEU A 644 -11.41 14.06 -7.88
C LEU A 644 -11.72 15.37 -7.14
N GLY A 645 -11.15 15.54 -5.94
CA GLY A 645 -11.36 16.73 -5.13
C GLY A 645 -10.80 17.99 -5.77
N GLY A 646 -9.68 17.91 -6.47
CA GLY A 646 -9.09 19.04 -7.17
C GLY A 646 -9.96 19.57 -8.31
N VAL A 647 -10.55 18.68 -9.12
CA VAL A 647 -11.49 19.09 -10.17
C VAL A 647 -12.78 19.68 -9.58
N ARG A 648 -13.31 19.08 -8.50
CA ARG A 648 -14.46 19.65 -7.77
C ARG A 648 -14.15 21.03 -7.21
N LEU A 649 -12.92 21.25 -6.74
CA LEU A 649 -12.50 22.56 -6.23
C LEU A 649 -12.43 23.59 -7.35
N ILE A 650 -11.82 23.26 -8.49
CA ILE A 650 -11.77 24.13 -9.68
C ILE A 650 -13.19 24.55 -10.08
N ASN A 651 -14.13 23.60 -10.14
CA ASN A 651 -15.53 23.86 -10.45
C ASN A 651 -16.20 24.78 -9.42
N ALA A 652 -15.95 24.55 -8.12
CA ALA A 652 -16.52 25.36 -7.04
C ALA A 652 -16.01 26.81 -7.05
N LEU A 653 -14.80 27.03 -7.60
CA LEU A 653 -14.20 28.35 -7.77
C LEU A 653 -14.59 29.03 -9.09
N GLY A 654 -15.40 28.38 -9.92
CA GLY A 654 -15.82 28.93 -11.22
C GLY A 654 -14.70 29.02 -12.25
N HIS A 655 -13.60 28.29 -12.06
CA HIS A 655 -12.53 28.19 -13.06
C HIS A 655 -12.92 27.23 -14.18
N CYS A 656 -12.59 27.57 -15.42
CA CYS A 656 -12.81 26.74 -16.60
C CYS A 656 -11.49 26.56 -17.39
N PRO A 657 -10.57 25.71 -16.91
CA PRO A 657 -9.29 25.51 -17.58
C PRO A 657 -9.46 24.86 -18.95
N ASP A 658 -8.72 25.33 -19.95
CA ASP A 658 -8.69 24.74 -21.29
C ASP A 658 -7.86 23.45 -21.33
N VAL A 659 -6.81 23.38 -20.50
CA VAL A 659 -5.89 22.24 -20.44
C VAL A 659 -5.64 21.83 -18.99
N PHE A 660 -5.54 20.52 -18.77
CA PHE A 660 -5.16 19.92 -17.49
C PHE A 660 -3.80 19.26 -17.64
N HIS A 661 -2.82 19.72 -16.86
CA HIS A 661 -1.47 19.15 -16.82
C HIS A 661 -1.29 18.30 -15.57
N LEU A 662 -1.12 17.01 -15.77
CA LEU A 662 -0.89 16.01 -14.73
C LEU A 662 0.63 15.81 -14.56
N ASN A 663 1.15 16.23 -13.40
CA ASN A 663 2.54 16.00 -13.03
C ASN A 663 2.68 14.64 -12.33
N GLU A 664 3.02 13.61 -13.12
CA GLU A 664 2.99 12.19 -12.74
C GLU A 664 1.56 11.63 -12.52
N GLY A 665 1.46 10.29 -12.48
CA GLY A 665 0.18 9.55 -12.44
C GLY A 665 -0.73 9.84 -11.23
N HIS A 666 -0.22 10.46 -10.16
CA HIS A 666 -0.94 10.65 -8.89
C HIS A 666 -2.24 11.44 -9.00
N SER A 667 -2.38 12.23 -10.07
CA SER A 667 -3.55 13.07 -10.32
C SER A 667 -4.46 12.54 -11.43
N ALA A 668 -4.23 11.32 -11.93
CA ALA A 668 -4.96 10.75 -13.08
C ALA A 668 -6.48 10.61 -12.84
N PHE A 669 -6.92 10.51 -11.58
CA PHE A 669 -8.36 10.53 -11.27
C PHE A 669 -9.05 11.85 -11.62
N SER A 670 -8.31 12.95 -11.79
CA SER A 670 -8.88 14.21 -12.30
C SER A 670 -9.59 13.99 -13.65
N SER A 671 -9.04 13.14 -14.52
CA SER A 671 -9.68 12.78 -15.80
C SER A 671 -11.03 12.09 -15.59
N LEU A 672 -11.18 11.21 -14.59
CA LEU A 672 -12.46 10.56 -14.30
C LEU A 672 -13.54 11.55 -13.83
N GLU A 673 -13.19 12.49 -12.95
CA GLU A 673 -14.14 13.53 -12.50
C GLU A 673 -14.53 14.46 -13.65
N ARG A 674 -13.60 14.74 -14.58
CA ARG A 674 -13.88 15.54 -15.78
C ARG A 674 -14.81 14.82 -16.75
N LEU A 675 -14.61 13.51 -16.99
CA LEU A 675 -15.54 12.68 -17.75
C LEU A 675 -16.95 12.77 -17.16
N LYS A 676 -17.05 12.55 -15.85
CA LYS A 676 -18.31 12.66 -15.11
C LYS A 676 -18.96 14.02 -15.31
N ASN A 677 -18.21 15.12 -15.18
CA ASN A 677 -18.75 16.47 -15.36
C ASN A 677 -19.30 16.72 -16.77
N LEU A 678 -18.60 16.24 -17.82
CA LEU A 678 -19.06 16.37 -19.21
C LEU A 678 -20.34 15.55 -19.46
N MET A 679 -20.39 14.33 -18.93
CA MET A 679 -21.59 13.48 -19.04
C MET A 679 -22.78 14.10 -18.28
N ASP A 680 -22.55 14.62 -17.08
CA ASP A 680 -23.59 15.23 -16.24
C ASP A 680 -24.12 16.57 -16.79
N ARG A 681 -23.20 17.45 -17.22
CA ARG A 681 -23.54 18.85 -17.56
C ARG A 681 -23.84 19.05 -19.04
N GLU A 682 -23.13 18.34 -19.91
CA GLU A 682 -23.25 18.48 -21.36
C GLU A 682 -24.00 17.31 -22.01
N GLY A 683 -24.31 16.25 -21.23
CA GLY A 683 -25.08 15.11 -21.72
C GLY A 683 -24.31 14.22 -22.71
N LEU A 684 -22.98 14.33 -22.76
CA LEU A 684 -22.13 13.52 -23.63
C LEU A 684 -22.17 12.05 -23.20
N ASN A 685 -22.00 11.13 -24.16
CA ASN A 685 -21.71 9.73 -23.84
C ASN A 685 -20.25 9.54 -23.40
N PHE A 686 -19.93 8.38 -22.84
CA PHE A 686 -18.61 8.09 -22.30
C PHE A 686 -17.51 8.24 -23.36
N GLU A 687 -17.73 7.72 -24.57
CA GLU A 687 -16.74 7.72 -25.65
C GLU A 687 -16.42 9.14 -26.11
N THR A 688 -17.44 9.99 -26.27
CA THR A 688 -17.25 11.39 -26.68
C THR A 688 -16.59 12.19 -25.56
N ALA A 689 -17.03 12.00 -24.31
CA ALA A 689 -16.41 12.64 -23.16
C ALA A 689 -14.94 12.23 -23.00
N ALA A 690 -14.61 10.96 -23.27
CA ALA A 690 -13.25 10.42 -23.25
C ALA A 690 -12.33 11.15 -24.22
N GLU A 691 -12.78 11.36 -25.46
CA GLU A 691 -11.99 12.10 -26.45
C GLU A 691 -11.82 13.58 -26.10
N VAL A 692 -12.85 14.24 -25.54
CA VAL A 692 -12.73 15.64 -25.07
C VAL A 692 -11.72 15.74 -23.93
N VAL A 693 -11.81 14.85 -22.92
CA VAL A 693 -10.86 14.82 -21.80
C VAL A 693 -9.46 14.53 -22.30
N LYS A 694 -9.29 13.57 -23.20
CA LYS A 694 -8.00 13.23 -23.79
C LYS A 694 -7.38 14.42 -24.50
N ALA A 695 -8.12 15.06 -25.41
CA ALA A 695 -7.67 16.22 -26.18
C ALA A 695 -7.23 17.42 -25.33
N SER A 696 -7.72 17.52 -24.10
CA SER A 696 -7.44 18.62 -23.16
C SER A 696 -6.60 18.19 -21.94
N THR A 697 -5.94 17.04 -22.01
CA THR A 697 -5.04 16.54 -20.96
C THR A 697 -3.62 16.37 -21.47
N LEU A 698 -2.68 16.90 -20.70
CA LEU A 698 -1.24 16.74 -20.89
C LEU A 698 -0.66 15.99 -19.68
N PHE A 699 0.07 14.91 -19.94
CA PHE A 699 0.66 14.06 -18.90
C PHE A 699 2.20 14.10 -18.97
N THR A 700 2.84 14.40 -17.85
CA THR A 700 4.30 14.29 -17.72
C THR A 700 4.66 13.10 -16.85
N THR A 701 5.50 12.20 -17.37
CA THR A 701 6.04 11.05 -16.63
C THR A 701 7.50 11.32 -16.22
N HIS A 702 7.80 11.11 -14.94
CA HIS A 702 9.16 11.28 -14.37
C HIS A 702 9.83 9.95 -14.07
N THR A 703 9.03 8.91 -13.97
CA THR A 703 9.45 7.58 -13.55
C THR A 703 10.04 6.80 -14.73
N PRO A 704 11.31 6.35 -14.66
CA PRO A 704 11.96 5.66 -15.78
C PRO A 704 11.78 4.13 -15.75
N VAL A 705 11.08 3.59 -14.74
CA VAL A 705 10.94 2.13 -14.53
C VAL A 705 9.51 1.77 -14.14
N PRO A 706 8.93 0.67 -14.70
CA PRO A 706 7.56 0.23 -14.40
C PRO A 706 7.26 0.08 -12.90
N ALA A 707 8.23 -0.40 -12.12
CA ALA A 707 8.06 -0.66 -10.69
C ALA A 707 7.91 0.62 -9.83
N GLY A 708 8.23 1.80 -10.37
CA GLY A 708 8.08 3.07 -9.67
C GLY A 708 6.70 3.71 -9.81
N HIS A 709 5.82 3.17 -10.66
CA HIS A 709 4.49 3.71 -10.88
C HIS A 709 3.49 3.18 -9.86
N ASP A 710 2.62 4.07 -9.36
CA ASP A 710 1.55 3.68 -8.44
C ASP A 710 0.57 2.72 -9.12
N THR A 711 0.40 1.55 -8.50
CA THR A 711 -0.53 0.50 -8.94
C THR A 711 -1.42 0.02 -7.80
N PHE A 712 -2.69 -0.20 -8.09
CA PHE A 712 -3.70 -0.62 -7.12
C PHE A 712 -4.31 -1.97 -7.49
N GLU A 713 -4.54 -2.79 -6.49
CA GLU A 713 -5.25 -4.06 -6.66
C GLU A 713 -6.71 -3.80 -7.05
N GLU A 714 -7.28 -4.65 -7.92
CA GLU A 714 -8.65 -4.46 -8.41
C GLU A 714 -9.68 -4.38 -7.27
N HIS A 715 -9.52 -5.17 -6.21
CA HIS A 715 -10.46 -5.16 -5.08
C HIS A 715 -10.51 -3.81 -4.35
N LEU A 716 -9.40 -3.05 -4.33
CA LEU A 716 -9.39 -1.69 -3.81
C LEU A 716 -10.17 -0.77 -4.76
N MET A 717 -9.91 -0.85 -6.07
CA MET A 717 -10.65 -0.08 -7.07
C MET A 717 -12.15 -0.35 -6.96
N ARG A 718 -12.55 -1.61 -6.84
CA ARG A 718 -13.95 -2.05 -6.75
C ARG A 718 -14.63 -1.61 -5.47
N ALA A 719 -13.88 -1.45 -4.38
CA ALA A 719 -14.42 -0.89 -3.15
C ALA A 719 -14.69 0.62 -3.30
N TYR A 720 -13.76 1.37 -3.88
CA TYR A 720 -13.76 2.84 -3.85
C TYR A 720 -14.46 3.51 -5.04
N LEU A 721 -14.41 2.91 -6.23
CA LEU A 721 -14.84 3.55 -7.49
C LEU A 721 -15.94 2.79 -8.28
N PRO A 722 -16.76 1.88 -7.71
CA PRO A 722 -17.77 1.15 -8.50
C PRO A 722 -18.80 2.09 -9.14
N HIS A 723 -19.15 3.16 -8.43
CA HIS A 723 -20.08 4.19 -8.88
C HIS A 723 -19.63 4.92 -10.17
N PHE A 724 -18.33 4.97 -10.49
CA PHE A 724 -17.87 5.53 -11.76
C PHE A 724 -18.22 4.63 -12.94
N SER A 725 -18.04 3.31 -12.81
CA SER A 725 -18.42 2.37 -13.87
C SER A 725 -19.93 2.44 -14.19
N GLU A 726 -20.76 2.46 -13.14
CA GLU A 726 -22.21 2.61 -13.26
C GLU A 726 -22.60 3.94 -13.91
N HIS A 727 -21.95 5.03 -13.49
CA HIS A 727 -22.22 6.36 -14.02
C HIS A 727 -21.80 6.51 -15.49
N PHE A 728 -20.65 5.95 -15.86
CA PHE A 728 -20.15 5.93 -17.24
C PHE A 728 -20.92 4.98 -18.15
N LYS A 729 -21.79 4.13 -17.59
CA LYS A 729 -22.58 3.12 -18.33
C LYS A 729 -21.68 2.13 -19.09
N ILE A 730 -20.52 1.82 -18.54
CA ILE A 730 -19.59 0.80 -19.03
C ILE A 730 -19.52 -0.34 -18.02
N SER A 731 -19.13 -1.52 -18.46
CA SER A 731 -18.86 -2.65 -17.56
C SER A 731 -17.71 -2.33 -16.61
N TRP A 732 -17.68 -3.03 -15.48
CA TRP A 732 -16.58 -2.90 -14.53
C TRP A 732 -15.23 -3.27 -15.16
N ASP A 733 -15.20 -4.28 -16.03
CA ASP A 733 -13.97 -4.72 -16.69
C ASP A 733 -13.45 -3.67 -17.68
N GLU A 734 -14.35 -2.97 -18.39
CA GLU A 734 -13.99 -1.80 -19.21
C GLU A 734 -13.44 -0.66 -18.36
N PHE A 735 -14.06 -0.37 -17.21
CA PHE A 735 -13.60 0.67 -16.29
C PHE A 735 -12.20 0.39 -15.74
N VAL A 736 -11.96 -0.82 -15.22
CA VAL A 736 -10.62 -1.21 -14.72
C VAL A 736 -9.62 -1.32 -15.87
N GLY A 737 -10.09 -1.68 -17.06
CA GLY A 737 -9.32 -1.68 -18.29
C GLY A 737 -8.71 -0.32 -18.65
N LEU A 738 -9.28 0.81 -18.16
CA LEU A 738 -8.68 2.14 -18.31
C LEU A 738 -7.31 2.27 -17.63
N GLY A 739 -7.03 1.47 -16.60
CA GLY A 739 -5.75 1.48 -15.88
C GLY A 739 -4.83 0.30 -16.21
N ARG A 740 -5.18 -0.59 -17.14
CA ARG A 740 -4.38 -1.79 -17.48
C ARG A 740 -3.68 -1.67 -18.83
N PHE A 741 -2.49 -2.26 -18.98
CA PHE A 741 -1.87 -2.42 -20.29
C PHE A 741 -2.69 -3.35 -21.17
N ASN A 742 -3.09 -4.50 -20.63
CA ASN A 742 -4.05 -5.39 -21.26
C ASN A 742 -5.41 -5.31 -20.54
N PRO A 743 -6.42 -4.63 -21.13
CA PRO A 743 -7.74 -4.50 -20.51
C PRO A 743 -8.37 -5.84 -20.10
N HIS A 744 -8.04 -6.92 -20.81
CA HIS A 744 -8.62 -8.26 -20.59
C HIS A 744 -7.81 -9.13 -19.63
N ASN A 745 -6.72 -8.64 -19.05
CA ASN A 745 -5.94 -9.40 -18.07
C ASN A 745 -6.45 -9.13 -16.63
N PRO A 746 -7.19 -10.06 -16.01
CA PRO A 746 -7.75 -9.85 -14.67
C PRO A 746 -6.69 -9.82 -13.57
N ASN A 747 -5.50 -10.37 -13.82
CA ASN A 747 -4.39 -10.40 -12.86
C ASN A 747 -3.54 -9.13 -12.90
N GLU A 748 -3.77 -8.23 -13.86
CA GLU A 748 -3.05 -6.99 -13.96
C GLU A 748 -3.61 -5.94 -12.99
N LYS A 749 -2.72 -5.26 -12.26
CA LYS A 749 -3.09 -4.19 -11.34
C LYS A 749 -3.52 -2.94 -12.11
N PHE A 750 -4.33 -2.10 -11.49
CA PHE A 750 -4.72 -0.81 -12.04
C PHE A 750 -3.55 0.19 -11.88
N SER A 751 -2.96 0.62 -12.99
CA SER A 751 -1.85 1.58 -13.03
C SER A 751 -2.36 3.00 -13.28
N MET A 752 -1.93 3.92 -12.42
CA MET A 752 -2.31 5.33 -12.53
C MET A 752 -1.66 6.02 -13.72
N SER A 753 -0.44 5.62 -14.09
CA SER A 753 0.23 6.17 -15.26
C SER A 753 -0.40 5.64 -16.55
N VAL A 754 -0.93 4.41 -16.57
CA VAL A 754 -1.71 3.91 -17.72
C VAL A 754 -3.03 4.65 -17.84
N LEU A 755 -3.73 4.90 -16.73
CA LEU A 755 -4.94 5.74 -16.72
C LEU A 755 -4.64 7.13 -17.27
N ALA A 756 -3.58 7.78 -16.79
CA ALA A 756 -3.16 9.10 -17.26
C ALA A 756 -2.85 9.09 -18.76
N LEU A 757 -2.10 8.09 -19.24
CA LEU A 757 -1.68 7.97 -20.64
C LEU A 757 -2.88 7.73 -21.57
N LYS A 758 -3.81 6.86 -21.19
CA LYS A 758 -5.00 6.54 -22.00
C LYS A 758 -5.95 7.74 -22.14
N LEU A 759 -5.98 8.61 -21.14
CA LEU A 759 -6.82 9.81 -21.08
C LEU A 759 -6.02 11.11 -21.31
N ALA A 760 -4.86 11.03 -21.96
CA ALA A 760 -4.07 12.19 -22.36
C ALA A 760 -3.76 12.16 -23.86
N GLN A 761 -3.77 13.34 -24.47
CA GLN A 761 -3.38 13.54 -25.87
C GLN A 761 -1.88 13.80 -25.98
N GLU A 762 -1.35 14.64 -25.08
CA GLU A 762 0.06 14.99 -25.06
C GLU A 762 0.75 14.31 -23.89
N VAL A 763 1.83 13.59 -24.18
CA VAL A 763 2.64 12.90 -23.17
C VAL A 763 4.09 13.27 -23.35
N ASN A 764 4.77 13.65 -22.26
CA ASN A 764 6.19 13.96 -22.30
C ASN A 764 6.98 13.30 -21.17
N GLY A 765 8.18 12.85 -21.51
CA GLY A 765 9.24 12.57 -20.53
C GLY A 765 10.04 13.84 -20.20
N VAL A 766 10.86 13.77 -19.14
CA VAL A 766 11.58 14.92 -18.58
C VAL A 766 12.93 15.26 -19.24
N SER A 767 13.32 14.49 -20.24
CA SER A 767 14.54 14.70 -21.04
C SER A 767 14.46 13.89 -22.32
N LYS A 768 15.32 14.18 -23.31
CA LYS A 768 15.35 13.43 -24.58
C LYS A 768 15.53 11.93 -24.40
N ILE A 769 16.45 11.52 -23.51
CA ILE A 769 16.68 10.10 -23.21
C ILE A 769 15.47 9.53 -22.48
N HIS A 770 14.93 10.27 -21.50
CA HIS A 770 13.75 9.81 -20.77
C HIS A 770 12.53 9.64 -21.68
N GLY A 771 12.31 10.55 -22.64
CA GLY A 771 11.25 10.40 -23.63
C GLY A 771 11.41 9.13 -24.48
N LYS A 772 12.64 8.69 -24.77
CA LYS A 772 12.87 7.38 -25.41
C LYS A 772 12.53 6.22 -24.47
N VAL A 773 13.03 6.26 -23.24
CA VAL A 773 12.74 5.24 -22.21
C VAL A 773 11.23 5.11 -21.97
N SER A 774 10.50 6.22 -21.88
CA SER A 774 9.05 6.22 -21.73
C SER A 774 8.34 5.63 -22.95
N ARG A 775 8.82 5.88 -24.17
CA ARG A 775 8.29 5.24 -25.38
C ARG A 775 8.47 3.72 -25.33
N ASP A 776 9.68 3.25 -25.01
CA ASP A 776 9.95 1.81 -24.91
C ASP A 776 9.11 1.15 -23.80
N MET A 777 8.95 1.83 -22.66
CA MET A 777 8.16 1.35 -21.51
C MET A 777 6.66 1.26 -21.80
N PHE A 778 6.09 2.23 -22.52
CA PHE A 778 4.66 2.29 -22.81
C PHE A 778 4.26 1.73 -24.18
N GLN A 779 5.22 1.25 -24.98
CA GLN A 779 4.97 0.61 -26.27
C GLN A 779 3.90 -0.49 -26.23
N PRO A 780 3.81 -1.34 -25.18
CA PRO A 780 2.78 -2.38 -25.14
C PRO A 780 1.32 -1.87 -25.16
N LEU A 781 1.10 -0.57 -24.91
CA LEU A 781 -0.24 0.06 -25.03
C LEU A 781 -0.64 0.35 -26.49
N TYR A 782 0.30 0.31 -27.43
CA TYR A 782 0.10 0.69 -28.83
C TYR A 782 0.49 -0.49 -29.74
N PRO A 783 -0.29 -1.58 -29.74
CA PRO A 783 0.00 -2.74 -30.57
C PRO A 783 0.03 -2.34 -32.05
N GLY A 784 1.08 -2.77 -32.76
CA GLY A 784 1.30 -2.44 -34.17
C GLY A 784 2.18 -1.22 -34.43
N TYR A 785 2.56 -0.47 -33.40
CA TYR A 785 3.48 0.67 -33.50
C TYR A 785 4.85 0.34 -32.89
N TYR A 786 5.92 0.80 -33.53
CA TYR A 786 7.25 0.81 -32.92
C TYR A 786 7.33 1.87 -31.83
N SER A 787 8.23 1.69 -30.86
CA SER A 787 8.39 2.66 -29.77
C SER A 787 8.72 4.06 -30.28
N ASP A 788 9.50 4.19 -31.37
CA ASP A 788 9.82 5.49 -31.97
C ASP A 788 8.65 6.18 -32.69
N GLU A 789 7.53 5.48 -32.93
CA GLU A 789 6.32 6.03 -33.57
C GLU A 789 5.30 6.57 -32.56
N LEU A 790 5.53 6.35 -31.26
CA LEU A 790 4.61 6.81 -30.22
C LEU A 790 4.71 8.33 -30.04
N HIS A 791 3.57 8.98 -29.82
CA HIS A 791 3.46 10.43 -29.58
C HIS A 791 4.08 10.92 -28.26
N ILE A 792 4.75 10.04 -27.50
CA ILE A 792 5.40 10.39 -26.23
C ILE A 792 6.69 11.17 -26.54
N GLY A 793 6.64 12.48 -26.34
CA GLY A 793 7.74 13.41 -26.55
C GLY A 793 8.63 13.60 -25.32
N TYR A 794 9.30 14.75 -25.28
CA TYR A 794 10.06 15.16 -24.10
C TYR A 794 10.06 16.69 -23.92
N VAL A 795 10.12 17.11 -22.66
CA VAL A 795 10.42 18.48 -22.26
C VAL A 795 11.56 18.41 -21.25
N THR A 796 12.70 18.99 -21.58
CA THR A 796 13.86 18.97 -20.69
C THR A 796 13.58 19.83 -19.46
N ASN A 797 13.73 19.26 -18.27
CA ASN A 797 13.54 19.99 -17.01
C ASN A 797 14.43 21.24 -16.94
N GLY A 798 13.88 22.31 -16.39
CA GLY A 798 14.59 23.54 -16.08
C GLY A 798 14.49 23.87 -14.58
N VAL A 799 15.33 24.80 -14.13
CA VAL A 799 15.28 25.35 -12.78
C VAL A 799 14.95 26.83 -12.84
N HIS A 800 14.29 27.36 -11.82
CA HIS A 800 13.92 28.78 -11.79
C HIS A 800 15.14 29.66 -11.49
N TYR A 801 15.55 30.48 -12.46
CA TYR A 801 16.80 31.25 -12.42
C TYR A 801 16.99 32.06 -11.13
N PHE A 802 15.98 32.83 -10.71
CA PHE A 802 16.08 33.67 -9.50
C PHE A 802 16.07 32.89 -8.18
N THR A 803 15.63 31.63 -8.19
CA THR A 803 15.71 30.77 -7.00
C THR A 803 17.10 30.18 -6.82
N TRP A 804 17.79 29.83 -7.91
CA TRP A 804 19.04 29.07 -7.84
C TRP A 804 20.30 29.88 -8.12
N THR A 805 20.16 31.15 -8.49
CA THR A 805 21.29 32.06 -8.72
C THR A 805 21.44 33.05 -7.58
N ASP A 806 22.59 33.07 -6.91
CA ASP A 806 22.88 34.03 -5.84
C ASP A 806 22.96 35.47 -6.36
N LYS A 807 22.60 36.45 -5.53
CA LYS A 807 22.62 37.89 -5.85
C LYS A 807 23.94 38.34 -6.48
N ILE A 808 25.08 37.85 -6.00
CA ILE A 808 26.40 38.23 -6.54
C ILE A 808 26.53 37.84 -8.02
N TRP A 809 26.00 36.68 -8.39
CA TRP A 809 25.96 36.23 -9.79
C TRP A 809 24.89 36.96 -10.59
N GLN A 810 23.72 37.23 -10.01
CA GLN A 810 22.68 38.01 -10.68
C GLN A 810 23.18 39.41 -11.05
N GLU A 811 23.92 40.08 -10.17
CA GLU A 811 24.52 41.39 -10.43
C GLU A 811 25.59 41.32 -11.54
N LEU A 812 26.40 40.27 -11.55
CA LEU A 812 27.39 40.05 -12.61
C LEU A 812 26.69 39.83 -13.96
N TYR A 813 25.71 38.94 -14.03
CA TYR A 813 24.97 38.68 -15.27
C TYR A 813 24.22 39.91 -15.74
N LYS A 814 23.60 40.67 -14.84
CA LYS A 814 22.99 41.96 -15.18
C LYS A 814 24.00 42.92 -15.82
N LYS A 815 25.18 43.06 -15.23
CA LYS A 815 26.25 43.94 -15.73
C LYS A 815 26.82 43.48 -17.08
N THR A 816 27.00 42.18 -17.27
CA THR A 816 27.65 41.62 -18.46
C THR A 816 26.66 41.38 -19.61
N PHE A 817 25.46 40.89 -19.30
CA PHE A 817 24.49 40.40 -20.29
C PHE A 817 23.49 41.49 -20.70
N GLY A 818 23.28 42.51 -19.86
CA GLY A 818 22.30 43.59 -20.03
C GLY A 818 21.01 43.33 -19.26
N ASP A 819 20.28 44.38 -18.86
CA ASP A 819 19.11 44.29 -17.97
C ASP A 819 17.94 43.45 -18.52
N ASP A 820 17.87 43.29 -19.85
CA ASP A 820 16.82 42.59 -20.60
C ASP A 820 17.04 41.07 -20.68
N PHE A 821 18.24 40.56 -20.38
CA PHE A 821 18.57 39.13 -20.52
C PHE A 821 17.60 38.21 -19.75
N ILE A 822 17.03 38.71 -18.65
CA ILE A 822 16.08 37.98 -17.80
C ILE A 822 14.82 37.54 -18.56
N TYR A 823 14.49 38.20 -19.68
CA TYR A 823 13.38 37.86 -20.56
C TYR A 823 13.80 36.97 -21.75
N HIS A 824 15.11 36.79 -21.96
CA HIS A 824 15.72 36.06 -23.06
C HIS A 824 16.60 34.89 -22.57
N GLN A 825 16.32 34.33 -21.39
CA GLN A 825 17.11 33.25 -20.78
C GLN A 825 17.38 32.03 -21.67
N PRO A 826 16.49 31.62 -22.61
CA PRO A 826 16.78 30.51 -23.51
C PRO A 826 17.81 30.82 -24.61
N ASP A 827 18.12 32.10 -24.85
CA ASP A 827 19.05 32.52 -25.90
C ASP A 827 20.50 32.32 -25.45
N THR A 828 21.21 31.40 -26.11
CA THR A 828 22.59 31.04 -25.77
C THR A 828 23.57 32.19 -25.99
N SER A 829 23.26 33.15 -26.87
CA SER A 829 24.15 34.28 -27.16
C SER A 829 24.36 35.20 -25.95
N TYR A 830 23.37 35.32 -25.06
CA TYR A 830 23.54 36.05 -23.80
C TYR A 830 24.48 35.30 -22.85
N TRP A 831 24.38 33.98 -22.78
CA TRP A 831 25.22 33.15 -21.91
C TRP A 831 26.68 33.10 -22.36
N GLU A 832 26.94 33.16 -23.67
CA GLU A 832 28.30 33.18 -24.24
C GLU A 832 29.12 34.41 -23.78
N LYS A 833 28.47 35.53 -23.47
CA LYS A 833 29.14 36.73 -22.91
C LYS A 833 29.85 36.46 -21.58
N ILE A 834 29.58 35.33 -20.91
CA ILE A 834 30.32 34.95 -19.70
C ILE A 834 31.81 34.73 -19.97
N TYR A 835 32.18 34.35 -21.20
CA TYR A 835 33.56 34.15 -21.61
C TYR A 835 34.36 35.46 -21.70
N ASP A 836 33.67 36.60 -21.72
CA ASP A 836 34.29 37.93 -21.68
C ASP A 836 34.63 38.39 -20.24
N VAL A 837 34.18 37.64 -19.22
CA VAL A 837 34.44 37.97 -17.81
C VAL A 837 35.79 37.40 -17.38
N ALA A 838 36.63 38.25 -16.81
CA ALA A 838 37.94 37.84 -16.31
C ALA A 838 37.83 36.76 -15.20
N ASP A 839 38.69 35.75 -15.26
CA ASP A 839 38.72 34.60 -14.34
C ASP A 839 38.83 35.03 -12.86
N GLU A 840 39.52 36.13 -12.56
CA GLU A 840 39.67 36.66 -11.20
C GLU A 840 38.33 37.06 -10.59
N ILE A 841 37.40 37.59 -11.40
CA ILE A 841 36.06 37.99 -10.95
C ILE A 841 35.25 36.74 -10.60
N VAL A 842 35.26 35.74 -11.48
CA VAL A 842 34.59 34.44 -11.26
C VAL A 842 35.13 33.76 -10.00
N TRP A 843 36.46 33.72 -9.85
CA TRP A 843 37.10 33.13 -8.69
C TRP A 843 36.78 33.86 -7.39
N LYS A 844 36.80 35.21 -7.41
CA LYS A 844 36.42 36.04 -6.26
C LYS A 844 34.98 35.79 -5.82
N ASN A 845 34.03 35.74 -6.75
CA ASN A 845 32.63 35.45 -6.46
C ASN A 845 32.48 34.04 -5.86
N ARG A 846 33.16 33.04 -6.42
CA ARG A 846 33.17 31.67 -5.89
C ARG A 846 33.72 31.60 -4.46
N LEU A 847 34.82 32.31 -4.17
CA LEU A 847 35.39 32.37 -2.82
C LEU A 847 34.46 33.05 -1.83
N ALA A 848 33.79 34.14 -2.23
CA ALA A 848 32.81 34.83 -1.40
C ALA A 848 31.65 33.90 -0.99
N LEU A 849 31.09 33.15 -1.94
CA LEU A 849 30.01 32.18 -1.65
C LEU A 849 30.48 31.03 -0.76
N LYS A 850 31.71 30.53 -0.96
CA LYS A 850 32.30 29.51 -0.05
C LYS A 850 32.45 30.03 1.37
N ILE A 851 32.90 31.27 1.54
CA ILE A 851 33.03 31.90 2.86
C ILE A 851 31.65 32.02 3.51
N ASN A 852 30.62 32.44 2.77
CA ASN A 852 29.25 32.54 3.28
C ASN A 852 28.70 31.16 3.70
N LEU A 853 28.90 30.13 2.89
CA LEU A 853 28.50 28.75 3.24
C LEU A 853 29.21 28.27 4.51
N ILE A 854 30.52 28.48 4.64
CA ILE A 854 31.28 28.08 5.83
C ILE A 854 30.79 28.83 7.07
N LYS A 855 30.48 30.12 6.96
CA LYS A 855 29.89 30.91 8.06
C LYS A 855 28.55 30.31 8.49
N GLU A 856 27.68 29.96 7.54
CA GLU A 856 26.37 29.38 7.85
C GLU A 856 26.47 27.97 8.45
N ILE A 857 27.40 27.14 7.98
CA ILE A 857 27.67 25.81 8.57
C ILE A 857 28.18 25.96 10.01
N LYS A 858 29.20 26.80 10.23
CA LYS A 858 29.75 27.05 11.58
C LYS A 858 28.69 27.60 12.53
N ARG A 859 27.77 28.41 12.02
CA ARG A 859 26.66 28.95 12.81
C ARG A 859 25.66 27.87 13.19
N LYS A 860 25.29 26.97 12.27
CA LYS A 860 24.35 25.85 12.57
C LYS A 860 24.95 24.76 13.47
N GLN A 861 26.28 24.71 13.61
CA GLN A 861 26.97 23.81 14.54
C GLN A 861 27.02 24.35 15.98
N LYS A 862 26.93 25.67 16.16
CA LYS A 862 26.78 26.32 17.47
C LYS A 862 25.31 26.27 17.89
#